data_AF-C4LF34-F1
#
_entry.id   AF-C4LF34-F1
#
_cell.length_a   1.000
_cell.length_b   1.000
_cell.length_c   1.000
_cell.angle_alpha   90.00
_cell.angle_beta   90.00
_cell.angle_gamma   90.00
#
_symmetry.space_group_name_H-M   'P 1'
#
loop_
_entity.id
_entity.type
_entity.pdbx_description
1 polymer ?
#
loop_
_entity_poly.entity_id
_entity_poly.type
_entity_poly.pdbx_seq_one_letter_code
_entity_poly.pdbx_strand_id
1 'polypeptide(L)'
;MDKNYSFSEPITHIDYRGNQVEGRIVLGLEFSEALKLFPFTFAKENGYFITENEYARFKKGEEITTQGLYESEYKSIESVTHDFIEVERHPEDLISSLVLSIKNGLQLSVRATNVIFTAHNKNEKLYPKDLDNPLKNRFKNCGEKTEKEIRLAISNISLDSICDEVEIEEPDLIGLLYNLLSKGIIDCSVRTSNIIKDAKKNLIHLKKSELNFEFRNKFKNCGLKSEKEIRDLVRVHRLLNVGNDHQYSVCQLTLEYFLAAKVFSEKKYIKSVFCFYPKETTILEIIKTQFEDGLHNDSDLTYCRLSILFDLLISNQEIKYKKIIELTLEDFEIEINKIDPHHADIKDLYDYFIKYINNNQLSENTINRVDDMYISAVNLLSRIDLQDISAYKKLLPASIVKNEKELATIVCRLLSNNKKTLEELGAIYGVTRERIRQLESLAIAKLLKNPSCLCWIVLDMYLLKHHDEIVEQLAQNSGVIGKGEVRMLFECFPNWVKNLLNIQNSYEKYVNQVTIQYNGHFLIKDFFKAEQFNLIINNDNWFSDVRASLSLPYSSSSHIKTIAPFLTDKALSYFKKNRDSLGHKRSIEEICFNIIDFYGYPMKTDEIYSKYIDSVSFPRDIRTVSNVIMNSDKFLIMDRGTYGTYSILPFDEKVVLDIRNKAFEFLTANSSKKYVTSIALCGFLKTQFKPHEFSRYVIYGLLQDDDRFYCHRYGQKIGLSSNFSGEDLVAACEMLVGFLNRFGPLSLRQIQIEANKYGDYHDQTIVTELARNKNIVRLDRGLYGLIGVHIDLERLIIAEFISIVFLINKSRTIHFLLDKVKSYYKSIEYETFVDYLKKDNDIIEIKDDFANLNKLIDIESWISDVVLRFDLPNIRDKLESINNKIHVDNKNDIDSNSIGSSEIIKEIGFDDF
;
A
#
# COMPACT_ATOMS: atom_id res chain seq x y z
N MET A 1 -31.25 34.60 15.07
CA MET A 1 -31.48 33.38 14.28
C MET A 1 -32.78 33.60 13.53
N ASP A 2 -32.72 34.22 12.35
CA ASP A 2 -33.90 34.55 11.52
C ASP A 2 -33.80 33.83 10.17
N LYS A 3 -33.68 32.51 10.19
CA LYS A 3 -33.82 31.67 8.99
C LYS A 3 -34.93 30.66 9.24
N ASN A 4 -36.04 30.80 8.51
CA ASN A 4 -37.17 29.87 8.58
C ASN A 4 -36.82 28.60 7.79
N TYR A 5 -36.18 27.63 8.44
CA TYR A 5 -36.06 26.28 7.91
C TYR A 5 -37.40 25.55 8.07
N SER A 6 -37.81 24.81 7.05
CA SER A 6 -38.95 23.89 7.16
C SER A 6 -38.44 22.45 7.15
N PHE A 7 -39.00 21.64 8.05
CA PHE A 7 -38.67 20.23 8.20
C PHE A 7 -39.91 19.40 7.82
N SER A 8 -39.70 18.31 7.06
CA SER A 8 -40.76 17.37 6.75
C SER A 8 -41.23 16.60 8.00
N GLU A 9 -42.31 15.84 7.84
CA GLU A 9 -42.58 14.71 8.74
C GLU A 9 -41.43 13.70 8.71
N PRO A 10 -41.25 12.90 9.80
CA PRO A 10 -40.27 11.82 9.82
C PRO A 10 -40.49 10.86 8.66
N ILE A 11 -39.41 10.51 7.98
CA ILE A 11 -39.37 9.49 6.96
C ILE A 11 -38.31 8.46 7.34
N THR A 12 -38.58 7.20 7.01
CA THR A 12 -37.61 6.12 7.18
C THR A 12 -36.74 6.04 5.93
N HIS A 13 -35.42 6.09 6.11
CA HIS A 13 -34.43 5.87 5.08
C HIS A 13 -33.65 4.60 5.36
N ILE A 14 -33.37 3.80 4.34
CA ILE A 14 -32.46 2.66 4.47
C ILE A 14 -31.06 3.17 4.11
N ASP A 15 -30.17 3.19 5.09
CA ASP A 15 -28.79 3.62 4.88
C ASP A 15 -28.03 2.64 3.96
N TYR A 16 -26.80 3.00 3.57
CA TYR A 16 -25.96 2.16 2.70
C TYR A 16 -25.55 0.82 3.33
N ARG A 17 -25.78 0.63 4.66
CA ARG A 17 -25.55 -0.61 5.39
C ARG A 17 -26.81 -1.46 5.52
N GLY A 18 -27.95 -1.00 5.00
CA GLY A 18 -29.23 -1.68 5.09
C GLY A 18 -30.01 -1.42 6.39
N ASN A 19 -29.53 -0.51 7.25
CA ASN A 19 -30.25 -0.15 8.48
C ASN A 19 -31.35 0.85 8.18
N GLN A 20 -32.50 0.67 8.81
CA GLN A 20 -33.55 1.68 8.80
C GLN A 20 -33.20 2.80 9.78
N VAL A 21 -33.10 4.02 9.26
CA VAL A 21 -32.81 5.24 10.02
C VAL A 21 -33.96 6.21 9.81
N GLU A 22 -34.56 6.70 10.90
CA GLU A 22 -35.58 7.74 10.84
C GLU A 22 -34.94 9.14 10.78
N GLY A 23 -35.50 10.00 9.95
CA GLY A 23 -35.03 11.37 9.78
C GLY A 23 -36.02 12.26 9.05
N ARG A 24 -35.65 13.52 8.82
CA ARG A 24 -36.50 14.53 8.16
C ARG A 24 -35.77 15.16 6.99
N ILE A 25 -36.52 15.66 6.02
CA ILE A 25 -35.97 16.50 4.96
C ILE A 25 -36.05 17.96 5.43
N VAL A 26 -34.90 18.63 5.48
CA VAL A 26 -34.82 20.07 5.73
C VAL A 26 -34.75 20.83 4.41
N LEU A 27 -35.61 21.85 4.27
CA LEU A 27 -35.70 22.73 3.11
C LEU A 27 -35.15 24.12 3.46
N GLY A 28 -34.63 24.82 2.45
CA GLY A 28 -34.14 26.21 2.60
C GLY A 28 -32.71 26.33 3.12
N LEU A 29 -31.90 25.27 2.99
CA LEU A 29 -30.46 25.28 3.27
C LEU A 29 -29.66 25.25 1.96
N GLU A 30 -28.55 25.99 1.93
CA GLU A 30 -27.49 25.79 0.94
C GLU A 30 -26.66 24.55 1.29
N PHE A 31 -26.09 23.85 0.30
CA PHE A 31 -25.35 22.60 0.53
C PHE A 31 -24.22 22.74 1.55
N SER A 32 -23.48 23.85 1.46
CA SER A 32 -22.37 24.16 2.38
C SER A 32 -22.84 24.46 3.80
N GLU A 33 -24.07 24.94 3.98
CA GLU A 33 -24.69 25.19 5.28
C GLU A 33 -25.25 23.90 5.88
N ALA A 34 -25.84 23.03 5.05
CA ALA A 34 -26.30 21.71 5.44
C ALA A 34 -25.16 20.84 6.00
N LEU A 35 -24.00 20.81 5.34
CA LEU A 35 -22.82 20.06 5.81
C LEU A 35 -22.25 20.57 7.14
N LYS A 36 -22.38 21.88 7.41
CA LYS A 36 -21.92 22.48 8.68
C LYS A 36 -22.85 22.17 9.84
N LEU A 37 -24.15 22.17 9.59
CA LEU A 37 -25.17 21.95 10.62
C LEU A 37 -25.43 20.46 10.85
N PHE A 38 -25.27 19.61 9.82
CA PHE A 38 -25.69 18.21 9.81
C PHE A 38 -24.64 17.34 9.09
N PRO A 39 -23.61 16.86 9.81
CA PRO A 39 -22.47 16.18 9.20
C PRO A 39 -22.82 14.84 8.51
N PHE A 40 -23.98 14.24 8.79
CA PHE A 40 -24.43 13.00 8.15
C PHE A 40 -25.53 13.22 7.11
N THR A 41 -25.68 14.47 6.64
CA THR A 41 -26.73 14.82 5.69
C THR A 41 -26.38 14.42 4.26
N PHE A 42 -27.40 14.05 3.48
CA PHE A 42 -27.27 13.79 2.06
C PHE A 42 -28.45 14.37 1.28
N ALA A 43 -28.21 14.70 0.00
CA ALA A 43 -29.19 15.34 -0.85
C ALA A 43 -30.34 14.38 -1.23
N LYS A 44 -31.56 14.91 -1.20
CA LYS A 44 -32.80 14.31 -1.71
C LYS A 44 -33.49 15.31 -2.65
N GLU A 45 -34.42 14.83 -3.47
CA GLU A 45 -35.06 15.62 -4.54
C GLU A 45 -35.57 17.00 -4.11
N ASN A 46 -35.96 17.17 -2.83
CA ASN A 46 -36.51 18.43 -2.33
C ASN A 46 -35.63 19.13 -1.27
N GLY A 47 -34.55 18.52 -0.77
CA GLY A 47 -33.76 19.10 0.33
C GLY A 47 -32.69 18.14 0.87
N TYR A 48 -32.34 18.28 2.15
CA TYR A 48 -31.30 17.44 2.77
C TYR A 48 -31.89 16.55 3.86
N PHE A 49 -31.56 15.25 3.83
CA PHE A 49 -32.00 14.32 4.87
C PHE A 49 -31.14 14.48 6.12
N ILE A 50 -31.75 14.64 7.29
CA ILE A 50 -31.07 14.69 8.58
C ILE A 50 -31.69 13.66 9.51
N THR A 51 -30.91 13.01 10.36
CA THR A 51 -31.43 12.00 11.30
C THR A 51 -32.29 12.66 12.39
N GLU A 52 -33.24 11.91 12.99
CA GLU A 52 -34.04 12.43 14.11
C GLU A 52 -33.17 12.87 15.30
N ASN A 53 -32.02 12.23 15.51
CA ASN A 53 -31.04 12.65 16.52
C ASN A 53 -30.41 14.01 16.19
N GLU A 54 -29.99 14.23 14.94
CA GLU A 54 -29.47 15.53 14.49
C GLU A 54 -30.54 16.63 14.58
N TYR A 55 -31.78 16.33 14.18
CA TYR A 55 -32.91 17.25 14.30
C TYR A 55 -33.23 17.61 15.76
N ALA A 56 -33.22 16.63 16.67
CA ALA A 56 -33.46 16.86 18.09
C ALA A 56 -32.39 17.76 18.73
N ARG A 57 -31.11 17.56 18.38
CA ARG A 57 -29.98 18.38 18.85
C ARG A 57 -30.03 19.80 18.27
N PHE A 58 -30.35 19.92 16.99
CA PHE A 58 -30.58 21.20 16.33
C PHE A 58 -31.71 22.00 17.00
N LYS A 59 -32.83 21.36 17.35
CA LYS A 59 -33.92 22.01 18.10
C LYS A 59 -33.54 22.46 19.51
N LYS A 60 -32.56 21.80 20.13
CA LYS A 60 -32.02 22.18 21.44
C LYS A 60 -30.95 23.27 21.38
N GLY A 61 -30.51 23.66 20.17
CA GLY A 61 -29.43 24.63 19.98
C GLY A 61 -28.05 24.07 20.35
N GLU A 62 -27.87 22.75 20.34
CA GLU A 62 -26.58 22.12 20.61
C GLU A 62 -25.68 22.21 19.37
N GLU A 63 -24.42 22.64 19.53
CA GLU A 63 -23.42 22.56 18.46
C GLU A 63 -23.08 21.10 18.17
N ILE A 64 -23.30 20.67 16.92
CA ILE A 64 -22.98 19.33 16.44
C ILE A 64 -21.51 19.35 15.97
N THR A 65 -20.58 19.12 16.89
CA THR A 65 -19.17 18.88 16.54
C THR A 65 -18.93 17.40 16.26
N THR A 66 -18.10 17.10 15.26
CA THR A 66 -17.69 15.73 14.87
C THR A 66 -17.00 14.97 16.00
N GLN A 67 -16.53 15.66 17.04
CA GLN A 67 -15.78 15.10 18.16
C GLN A 67 -16.69 14.58 19.30
N GLY A 68 -17.91 15.09 19.44
CA GLY A 68 -18.84 14.71 20.53
C GLY A 68 -19.57 13.37 20.34
N LEU A 69 -19.50 12.77 19.14
CA LEU A 69 -20.21 11.52 18.82
C LEU A 69 -19.34 10.26 18.98
N TYR A 70 -18.01 10.39 18.89
CA TYR A 70 -17.11 9.26 19.17
C TYR A 70 -17.09 8.86 20.65
N GLU A 71 -17.41 9.78 21.56
CA GLU A 71 -17.39 9.51 23.01
C GLU A 71 -18.70 8.95 23.57
N SER A 72 -19.84 9.14 22.89
CA SER A 72 -21.14 8.67 23.40
C SER A 72 -21.46 7.22 23.05
N GLU A 73 -20.93 6.68 21.94
CA GLU A 73 -21.15 5.27 21.56
C GLU A 73 -20.20 4.29 22.27
N TYR A 74 -19.08 4.76 22.85
CA TYR A 74 -18.16 3.90 23.61
C TYR A 74 -18.52 3.75 25.10
N LYS A 75 -19.20 4.73 25.69
CA LYS A 75 -19.55 4.70 27.13
C LYS A 75 -20.69 3.74 27.50
N SER A 76 -21.41 3.17 26.53
CA SER A 76 -22.50 2.22 26.80
C SER A 76 -22.05 0.75 26.84
N ILE A 77 -20.78 0.45 26.53
CA ILE A 77 -20.25 -0.92 26.49
C ILE A 77 -19.37 -1.25 27.71
N GLU A 78 -18.82 -0.24 28.41
CA GLU A 78 -17.88 -0.45 29.54
C GLU A 78 -18.52 -0.62 30.93
N SER A 79 -19.85 -0.55 31.09
CA SER A 79 -20.48 -0.52 32.41
C SER A 79 -20.92 -1.88 33.00
N VAL A 80 -20.50 -3.01 32.44
CA VAL A 80 -20.98 -4.35 32.90
C VAL A 80 -19.96 -5.19 33.67
N THR A 81 -18.69 -4.77 33.79
CA THR A 81 -17.72 -5.57 34.55
C THR A 81 -16.80 -4.67 35.33
N HIS A 82 -17.06 -4.41 36.62
CA HIS A 82 -16.06 -4.20 37.67
C HIS A 82 -16.77 -4.15 39.04
N ASP A 83 -16.96 -5.34 39.63
CA ASP A 83 -17.22 -5.50 41.06
C ASP A 83 -16.45 -6.75 41.51
N PHE A 84 -15.23 -6.60 42.04
CA PHE A 84 -14.59 -7.58 42.94
C PHE A 84 -13.46 -6.94 43.76
N ILE A 85 -13.81 -6.55 44.99
CA ILE A 85 -13.12 -6.73 46.28
C ILE A 85 -11.60 -7.05 46.23
N GLU A 86 -10.77 -6.10 46.63
CA GLU A 86 -9.39 -6.36 47.09
C GLU A 86 -9.41 -7.02 48.48
N VAL A 87 -8.86 -8.24 48.60
CA VAL A 87 -8.55 -8.88 49.88
C VAL A 87 -7.03 -8.85 50.08
N GLU A 88 -6.53 -7.96 50.92
CA GLU A 88 -5.13 -7.98 51.37
C GLU A 88 -4.87 -9.23 52.23
N ARG A 89 -3.95 -10.11 51.80
CA ARG A 89 -3.44 -11.21 52.64
C ARG A 89 -2.36 -10.68 53.60
N HIS A 90 -2.64 -10.75 54.90
CA HIS A 90 -1.67 -10.45 55.97
C HIS A 90 -0.61 -11.57 56.15
N PRO A 91 0.63 -11.24 56.56
CA PRO A 91 1.68 -12.22 56.87
C PRO A 91 1.32 -13.13 58.05
N GLU A 92 1.98 -14.29 58.17
CA GLU A 92 1.72 -15.32 59.20
C GLU A 92 2.09 -14.86 60.62
N ASP A 93 1.24 -15.22 61.59
CA ASP A 93 1.41 -14.87 63.01
C ASP A 93 2.38 -15.83 63.73
N LEU A 94 3.55 -15.32 64.11
CA LEU A 94 4.64 -16.05 64.75
C LEU A 94 4.30 -16.53 66.18
N ILE A 95 3.34 -15.91 66.87
CA ILE A 95 2.92 -16.37 68.21
C ILE A 95 2.31 -17.77 68.13
N SER A 96 1.51 -18.01 67.11
CA SER A 96 0.86 -19.31 66.90
C SER A 96 1.88 -20.42 66.60
N SER A 97 2.91 -20.12 65.80
CA SER A 97 4.02 -21.06 65.49
C SER A 97 4.90 -21.36 66.71
N LEU A 98 5.15 -20.35 67.56
CA LEU A 98 5.88 -20.54 68.82
C LEU A 98 5.10 -21.40 69.81
N VAL A 99 3.78 -21.21 69.93
CA VAL A 99 2.93 -22.04 70.79
C VAL A 99 2.97 -23.51 70.36
N LEU A 100 2.91 -23.77 69.05
CA LEU A 100 3.02 -25.13 68.51
C LEU A 100 4.40 -25.73 68.83
N SER A 101 5.46 -24.96 68.66
CA SER A 101 6.83 -25.40 68.94
C SER A 101 7.06 -25.70 70.43
N ILE A 102 6.50 -24.90 71.34
CA ILE A 102 6.54 -25.16 72.78
C ILE A 102 5.77 -26.44 73.13
N LYS A 103 4.59 -26.66 72.52
CA LYS A 103 3.84 -27.92 72.69
C LYS A 103 4.62 -29.12 72.16
N ASN A 104 5.42 -28.93 71.12
CA ASN A 104 6.30 -29.94 70.53
C ASN A 104 7.67 -30.07 71.25
N GLY A 105 7.80 -29.48 72.44
CA GLY A 105 8.96 -29.71 73.31
C GLY A 105 10.05 -28.66 73.27
N LEU A 106 9.85 -27.52 72.60
CA LEU A 106 10.78 -26.38 72.67
C LEU A 106 10.88 -25.87 74.11
N GLN A 107 12.06 -26.02 74.72
CA GLN A 107 12.30 -25.55 76.09
C GLN A 107 12.67 -24.08 76.12
N LEU A 108 11.77 -23.26 76.68
CA LEU A 108 12.02 -21.87 77.03
C LEU A 108 11.84 -21.69 78.54
N SER A 109 12.42 -20.64 79.09
CA SER A 109 12.18 -20.28 80.48
C SER A 109 10.68 -20.13 80.74
N VAL A 110 10.23 -20.50 81.96
CA VAL A 110 8.82 -20.40 82.37
C VAL A 110 8.25 -19.00 82.10
N ARG A 111 9.08 -17.97 82.20
CA ARG A 111 8.70 -16.58 81.94
C ARG A 111 8.46 -16.31 80.44
N ALA A 112 9.33 -16.80 79.54
CA ALA A 112 9.16 -16.68 78.09
C ALA A 112 7.95 -17.47 77.59
N THR A 113 7.80 -18.70 78.06
CA THR A 113 6.65 -19.56 77.77
C THR A 113 5.34 -18.91 78.18
N ASN A 114 5.27 -18.35 79.39
CA ASN A 114 4.08 -17.64 79.86
C ASN A 114 3.77 -16.38 79.04
N VAL A 115 4.79 -15.63 78.61
CA VAL A 115 4.60 -14.47 77.75
C VAL A 115 4.00 -14.88 76.39
N ILE A 116 4.53 -15.93 75.76
CA ILE A 116 4.04 -16.44 74.46
C ILE A 116 2.60 -16.98 74.58
N PHE A 117 2.30 -17.82 75.57
CA PHE A 117 0.94 -18.33 75.76
C PHE A 117 -0.06 -17.24 76.15
N THR A 118 0.36 -16.24 76.94
CA THR A 118 -0.51 -15.10 77.27
C THR A 118 -0.81 -14.26 76.03
N ALA A 119 0.17 -14.01 75.17
CA ALA A 119 -0.02 -13.33 73.90
C ALA A 119 -0.99 -14.11 72.99
N HIS A 120 -0.79 -15.44 72.87
CA HIS A 120 -1.66 -16.31 72.07
C HIS A 120 -3.11 -16.32 72.58
N ASN A 121 -3.31 -16.47 73.90
CA ASN A 121 -4.64 -16.49 74.49
C ASN A 121 -5.37 -15.13 74.38
N LYS A 122 -4.62 -14.04 74.22
CA LYS A 122 -5.17 -12.70 73.94
C LYS A 122 -5.35 -12.42 72.44
N ASN A 123 -5.05 -13.39 71.57
CA ASN A 123 -4.96 -13.23 70.11
C ASN A 123 -4.04 -12.07 69.68
N GLU A 124 -3.01 -11.77 70.49
CA GLU A 124 -1.99 -10.81 70.11
C GLU A 124 -1.08 -11.47 69.07
N LYS A 125 -1.07 -10.91 67.86
CA LYS A 125 -0.25 -11.43 66.76
C LYS A 125 1.16 -10.85 66.81
N LEU A 126 2.16 -11.60 66.36
CA LEU A 126 3.52 -11.11 66.18
C LEU A 126 3.97 -11.44 64.76
N TYR A 127 4.30 -10.42 63.97
CA TYR A 127 4.77 -10.61 62.61
C TYR A 127 6.29 -10.43 62.52
N PRO A 128 6.96 -10.96 61.49
CA PRO A 128 8.42 -10.83 61.34
C PRO A 128 8.90 -9.38 61.40
N LYS A 129 8.17 -8.44 60.79
CA LYS A 129 8.48 -6.99 60.83
C LYS A 129 8.44 -6.38 62.23
N ASP A 130 7.68 -6.98 63.14
CA ASP A 130 7.54 -6.47 64.50
C ASP A 130 8.77 -6.84 65.36
N LEU A 131 9.61 -7.76 64.87
CA LEU A 131 10.89 -8.11 65.48
C LEU A 131 11.91 -6.98 65.32
N ASP A 132 11.71 -5.96 64.49
CA ASP A 132 12.63 -4.83 64.45
C ASP A 132 12.50 -3.91 65.67
N ASN A 133 11.42 -4.05 66.46
CA ASN A 133 11.17 -3.27 67.68
C ASN A 133 11.32 -4.12 68.96
N PRO A 134 11.73 -3.54 70.10
CA PRO A 134 11.83 -4.28 71.35
C PRO A 134 10.50 -4.93 71.78
N LEU A 135 10.47 -6.25 71.89
CA LEU A 135 9.26 -7.02 72.27
C LEU A 135 8.76 -6.66 73.67
N LYS A 136 9.63 -6.16 74.54
CA LYS A 136 9.26 -5.62 75.86
C LYS A 136 8.23 -4.48 75.79
N ASN A 137 8.17 -3.75 74.68
CA ASN A 137 7.20 -2.68 74.47
C ASN A 137 5.82 -3.22 74.07
N ARG A 138 5.74 -4.45 73.56
CA ARG A 138 4.50 -5.08 73.09
C ARG A 138 3.93 -6.06 74.10
N PHE A 139 4.76 -6.90 74.71
CA PHE A 139 4.32 -7.93 75.63
C PHE A 139 4.64 -7.57 77.09
N LYS A 140 3.59 -7.40 77.89
CA LYS A 140 3.74 -7.07 79.32
C LYS A 140 4.50 -8.19 80.05
N ASN A 141 5.50 -7.83 80.84
CA ASN A 141 6.43 -8.73 81.54
C ASN A 141 7.51 -9.42 80.66
N CYS A 142 7.64 -9.03 79.39
CA CYS A 142 8.76 -9.47 78.56
C CYS A 142 10.00 -8.61 78.88
N GLY A 143 10.84 -9.03 79.84
CA GLY A 143 12.11 -8.35 80.14
C GLY A 143 13.19 -8.66 79.09
N GLU A 144 14.30 -7.93 79.08
CA GLU A 144 15.34 -8.07 78.03
C GLU A 144 15.90 -9.49 77.88
N LYS A 145 16.03 -10.25 78.98
CA LYS A 145 16.42 -11.66 78.94
C LYS A 145 15.35 -12.53 78.26
N THR A 146 14.09 -12.33 78.63
CA THR A 146 12.93 -13.04 78.05
C THR A 146 12.77 -12.70 76.58
N GLU A 147 12.94 -11.44 76.20
CA GLU A 147 12.89 -11.00 74.82
C GLU A 147 13.99 -11.65 73.96
N LYS A 148 15.24 -11.67 74.43
CA LYS A 148 16.32 -12.36 73.70
C LYS A 148 16.03 -13.84 73.52
N GLU A 149 15.47 -14.49 74.53
CA GLU A 149 15.10 -15.90 74.48
C GLU A 149 13.97 -16.17 73.46
N ILE A 150 12.93 -15.32 73.42
CA ILE A 150 11.84 -15.44 72.43
C ILE A 150 12.38 -15.19 71.02
N ARG A 151 13.25 -14.20 70.82
CA ARG A 151 13.85 -13.93 69.50
C ARG A 151 14.72 -15.08 69.02
N LEU A 152 15.50 -15.67 69.92
CA LEU A 152 16.32 -16.85 69.63
C LEU A 152 15.44 -18.06 69.29
N ALA A 153 14.32 -18.22 70.00
CA ALA A 153 13.33 -19.24 69.70
C ALA A 153 12.75 -19.06 68.29
N ILE A 154 12.38 -17.83 67.92
CA ILE A 154 11.86 -17.50 66.59
C ILE A 154 12.93 -17.75 65.51
N SER A 155 14.20 -17.40 65.75
CA SER A 155 15.26 -17.66 64.79
C SER A 155 15.61 -19.14 64.62
N ASN A 156 15.31 -19.96 65.64
CA ASN A 156 15.56 -21.40 65.64
C ASN A 156 14.38 -22.22 65.12
N ILE A 157 13.20 -21.62 64.95
CA ILE A 157 12.15 -22.21 64.15
C ILE A 157 12.64 -22.14 62.69
N SER A 158 13.38 -23.17 62.27
CA SER A 158 13.75 -23.37 60.88
C SER A 158 12.46 -23.60 60.09
N LEU A 159 12.17 -22.72 59.14
CA LEU A 159 11.02 -22.87 58.23
C LEU A 159 11.18 -24.07 57.27
N ASP A 160 12.33 -24.77 57.31
CA ASP A 160 12.67 -25.85 56.39
C ASP A 160 12.61 -27.26 57.01
N SER A 161 12.11 -27.45 58.25
CA SER A 161 12.04 -28.79 58.86
C SER A 161 10.65 -29.18 59.34
N ILE A 162 9.75 -29.46 58.40
CA ILE A 162 8.68 -30.47 58.54
C ILE A 162 8.58 -31.21 57.21
N CYS A 163 9.28 -32.33 57.08
CA CYS A 163 8.99 -33.37 56.08
C CYS A 163 9.29 -34.71 56.74
N ASP A 164 8.24 -35.39 57.19
CA ASP A 164 8.30 -36.79 57.56
C ASP A 164 8.43 -37.66 56.30
N GLU A 165 9.28 -38.68 56.36
CA GLU A 165 9.37 -39.74 55.35
C GLU A 165 8.05 -40.52 55.29
N VAL A 166 7.38 -40.45 54.14
CA VAL A 166 6.33 -41.42 53.76
C VAL A 166 6.99 -42.46 52.86
N GLU A 167 7.07 -43.71 53.31
CA GLU A 167 7.42 -44.84 52.44
C GLU A 167 6.37 -44.94 51.31
N ILE A 168 6.77 -44.60 50.08
CA ILE A 168 5.94 -44.75 48.89
C ILE A 168 5.97 -46.22 48.46
N GLU A 169 4.82 -46.90 48.46
CA GLU A 169 4.71 -48.25 47.90
C GLU A 169 5.04 -48.25 46.39
N GLU A 170 6.07 -49.00 45.98
CA GLU A 170 6.44 -49.14 44.57
C GLU A 170 5.34 -49.83 43.75
N PRO A 171 5.00 -49.32 42.54
CA PRO A 171 3.94 -49.89 41.71
C PRO A 171 4.29 -51.29 41.16
N ASP A 172 3.27 -52.14 41.03
CA ASP A 172 3.40 -53.49 40.48
C ASP A 172 3.46 -53.50 38.94
N LEU A 173 4.65 -53.78 38.41
CA LEU A 173 4.94 -53.81 36.98
C LEU A 173 4.23 -54.96 36.24
N ILE A 174 3.89 -56.06 36.92
CA ILE A 174 3.14 -57.18 36.31
C ILE A 174 1.71 -56.75 35.98
N GLY A 175 1.08 -55.98 36.87
CA GLY A 175 -0.24 -55.39 36.63
C GLY A 175 -0.27 -54.53 35.36
N LEU A 176 0.75 -53.69 35.18
CA LEU A 176 0.88 -52.80 34.02
C LEU A 176 1.12 -53.58 32.72
N LEU A 177 2.05 -54.54 32.74
CA LEU A 177 2.34 -55.38 31.57
C LEU A 177 1.12 -56.21 31.14
N TYR A 178 0.38 -56.77 32.09
CA TYR A 178 -0.84 -57.52 31.79
C TYR A 178 -1.90 -56.66 31.11
N ASN A 179 -2.11 -55.43 31.61
CA ASN A 179 -3.08 -54.51 31.02
C ASN A 179 -2.72 -54.18 29.57
N LEU A 180 -1.46 -53.83 29.30
CA LEU A 180 -1.00 -53.55 27.95
C LEU A 180 -1.13 -54.75 27.00
N LEU A 181 -0.79 -55.95 27.49
CA LEU A 181 -0.90 -57.19 26.74
C LEU A 181 -2.37 -57.54 26.44
N SER A 182 -3.29 -57.32 27.38
CA SER A 182 -4.73 -57.57 27.19
C SER A 182 -5.39 -56.62 26.19
N LYS A 183 -4.85 -55.40 26.05
CA LYS A 183 -5.29 -54.39 25.08
C LYS A 183 -4.62 -54.53 23.71
N GLY A 184 -3.70 -55.49 23.54
CA GLY A 184 -2.95 -55.70 22.30
C GLY A 184 -1.95 -54.58 21.99
N ILE A 185 -1.54 -53.80 22.99
CA ILE A 185 -0.59 -52.68 22.82
C ILE A 185 0.85 -53.18 22.75
N ILE A 186 1.15 -54.27 23.45
CA ILE A 186 2.46 -54.91 23.45
C ILE A 186 2.33 -56.33 22.92
N ASP A 187 3.33 -56.75 22.14
CA ASP A 187 3.50 -58.12 21.72
C ASP A 187 4.78 -58.70 22.35
N CYS A 188 4.73 -59.97 22.71
CA CYS A 188 5.85 -60.67 23.32
C CYS A 188 5.72 -62.16 23.06
N SER A 189 6.80 -62.91 23.31
CA SER A 189 6.77 -64.35 23.12
C SER A 189 5.62 -65.00 23.91
N VAL A 190 5.02 -66.05 23.34
CA VAL A 190 3.90 -66.79 23.97
C VAL A 190 4.24 -67.22 25.40
N ARG A 191 5.51 -67.57 25.64
CA ARG A 191 6.03 -67.92 26.97
C ARG A 191 6.00 -66.73 27.94
N THR A 192 6.49 -65.57 27.52
CA THR A 192 6.49 -64.34 28.34
C THR A 192 5.07 -63.82 28.58
N SER A 193 4.21 -63.87 27.56
CA SER A 193 2.77 -63.59 27.67
C SER A 193 2.09 -64.45 28.74
N ASN A 194 2.34 -65.77 28.72
CA ASN A 194 1.80 -66.70 29.72
C ASN A 194 2.37 -66.44 31.12
N ILE A 195 3.66 -66.08 31.24
CA ILE A 195 4.27 -65.71 32.52
C ILE A 195 3.60 -64.46 33.10
N ILE A 196 3.37 -63.41 32.30
CA ILE A 196 2.70 -62.17 32.76
C ILE A 196 1.26 -62.46 33.20
N LYS A 197 0.53 -63.28 32.43
CA LYS A 197 -0.86 -63.68 32.74
C LYS A 197 -0.94 -64.55 34.01
N ASP A 198 -0.06 -65.53 34.16
CA ASP A 198 -0.02 -66.40 35.33
C ASP A 198 0.43 -65.62 36.58
N ALA A 199 1.41 -64.74 36.44
CA ALA A 199 1.84 -63.83 37.51
C ALA A 199 0.71 -62.94 37.99
N LYS A 200 -0.05 -62.32 37.07
CA LYS A 200 -1.20 -61.49 37.43
C LYS A 200 -2.31 -62.30 38.10
N LYS A 201 -2.59 -63.52 37.61
CA LYS A 201 -3.59 -64.42 38.19
C LYS A 201 -3.24 -64.86 39.61
N ASN A 202 -1.95 -65.09 39.88
CA ASN A 202 -1.45 -65.53 41.17
C ASN A 202 -1.00 -64.37 42.09
N LEU A 203 -1.29 -63.12 41.72
CA LEU A 203 -0.92 -61.90 42.47
C LEU A 203 0.58 -61.81 42.76
N ILE A 204 1.42 -62.24 41.82
CA ILE A 204 2.87 -62.14 41.91
C ILE A 204 3.29 -60.75 41.41
N HIS A 205 3.78 -59.93 42.33
CA HIS A 205 4.20 -58.56 42.03
C HIS A 205 5.67 -58.48 41.61
N LEU A 206 5.96 -57.57 40.68
CA LEU A 206 7.31 -57.15 40.31
C LEU A 206 7.48 -55.67 40.58
N LYS A 207 8.35 -55.32 41.54
CA LYS A 207 8.65 -53.94 41.90
C LYS A 207 9.81 -53.38 41.06
N LYS A 208 9.96 -52.06 41.02
CA LYS A 208 11.00 -51.37 40.22
C LYS A 208 12.39 -51.67 40.76
N SER A 209 12.57 -51.64 42.08
CA SER A 209 13.83 -52.00 42.74
C SER A 209 14.30 -53.41 42.37
N GLU A 210 13.36 -54.32 42.14
CA GLU A 210 13.62 -55.73 41.83
C GLU A 210 14.09 -55.95 40.39
N LEU A 211 13.87 -54.98 39.50
CA LEU A 211 14.40 -55.06 38.15
C LEU A 211 15.91 -54.99 38.10
N ASN A 212 16.60 -54.49 39.12
CA ASN A 212 18.06 -54.48 39.10
C ASN A 212 18.67 -55.83 39.52
N PHE A 213 17.85 -56.79 39.95
CA PHE A 213 18.26 -58.10 40.45
C PHE A 213 17.63 -59.24 39.65
N GLU A 214 18.11 -60.48 39.83
CA GLU A 214 17.50 -61.65 39.19
C GLU A 214 16.10 -61.92 39.74
N PHE A 215 15.06 -61.53 39.00
CA PHE A 215 13.66 -61.71 39.44
C PHE A 215 13.00 -62.95 38.86
N ARG A 216 13.68 -63.72 38.00
CA ARG A 216 13.12 -64.93 37.39
C ARG A 216 12.60 -65.96 38.40
N ASN A 217 13.19 -66.01 39.59
CA ASN A 217 12.79 -66.95 40.65
C ASN A 217 11.39 -66.64 41.22
N LYS A 218 10.87 -65.42 41.02
CA LYS A 218 9.49 -65.05 41.37
C LYS A 218 8.44 -65.64 40.44
N PHE A 219 8.84 -66.01 39.22
CA PHE A 219 7.91 -66.40 38.16
C PHE A 219 8.10 -67.86 37.76
N LYS A 220 7.04 -68.65 37.88
CA LYS A 220 7.08 -70.05 37.46
C LYS A 220 7.42 -70.14 35.96
N ASN A 221 8.43 -70.93 35.63
CA ASN A 221 8.93 -71.15 34.26
C ASN A 221 9.57 -69.92 33.56
N CYS A 222 9.93 -68.86 34.30
CA CYS A 222 10.67 -67.73 33.73
C CYS A 222 12.16 -68.08 33.55
N GLY A 223 12.58 -68.22 32.29
CA GLY A 223 13.99 -68.40 31.94
C GLY A 223 14.67 -67.07 31.60
N LEU A 224 16.00 -67.07 31.45
CA LEU A 224 16.80 -65.88 31.14
C LEU A 224 16.27 -65.06 29.95
N LYS A 225 15.76 -65.73 28.91
CA LYS A 225 15.17 -65.05 27.75
C LYS A 225 13.89 -64.29 28.09
N SER A 226 12.98 -64.90 28.85
CA SER A 226 11.73 -64.24 29.27
C SER A 226 11.98 -63.14 30.31
N GLU A 227 12.96 -63.32 31.21
CA GLU A 227 13.38 -62.28 32.14
C GLU A 227 13.90 -61.03 31.40
N LYS A 228 14.77 -61.25 30.40
CA LYS A 228 15.28 -60.16 29.55
C LYS A 228 14.16 -59.50 28.75
N GLU A 229 13.27 -60.28 28.15
CA GLU A 229 12.13 -59.77 27.39
C GLU A 229 11.18 -58.93 28.28
N ILE A 230 10.94 -59.32 29.53
CA ILE A 230 10.17 -58.53 30.50
C ILE A 230 10.87 -57.19 30.81
N ARG A 231 12.19 -57.19 31.03
CA ARG A 231 12.97 -55.95 31.24
C ARG A 231 12.89 -55.03 30.02
N ASP A 232 13.03 -55.62 28.83
CA ASP A 232 12.99 -54.87 27.57
C ASP A 232 11.58 -54.29 27.36
N LEU A 233 10.51 -55.04 27.62
CA LEU A 233 9.13 -54.52 27.57
C LEU A 233 8.92 -53.36 28.56
N VAL A 234 9.40 -53.51 29.80
CA VAL A 234 9.32 -52.45 30.82
C VAL A 234 10.09 -51.19 30.39
N ARG A 235 11.26 -51.35 29.77
CA ARG A 235 12.10 -50.24 29.29
C ARG A 235 11.52 -49.57 28.05
N VAL A 236 11.12 -50.35 27.05
CA VAL A 236 10.59 -49.88 25.75
C VAL A 236 9.28 -49.13 25.96
N HIS A 237 8.41 -49.63 26.83
CA HIS A 237 7.12 -48.99 27.11
C HIS A 237 7.18 -47.98 28.27
N ARG A 238 8.39 -47.56 28.66
CA ARG A 238 8.64 -46.53 29.70
C ARG A 238 7.85 -46.78 30.99
N LEU A 239 7.60 -48.04 31.36
CA LEU A 239 6.78 -48.41 32.52
C LEU A 239 7.40 -48.01 33.87
N LEU A 240 8.68 -47.62 33.84
CA LEU A 240 9.43 -47.10 34.99
C LEU A 240 9.17 -45.61 35.30
N ASN A 241 8.46 -44.93 34.41
CA ASN A 241 7.98 -43.56 34.58
C ASN A 241 6.53 -43.52 35.11
N VAL A 242 5.94 -44.68 35.44
CA VAL A 242 4.54 -44.81 35.91
C VAL A 242 4.45 -44.79 37.45
N GLY A 243 5.45 -44.21 38.11
CA GLY A 243 5.31 -43.79 39.51
C GLY A 243 4.76 -42.37 39.51
N ASN A 244 3.43 -42.25 39.70
CA ASN A 244 2.59 -41.03 39.73
C ASN A 244 1.78 -40.73 38.45
N ASP A 245 0.90 -41.64 38.03
CA ASP A 245 -0.38 -41.18 37.44
C ASP A 245 -1.28 -40.83 38.65
N HIS A 246 -1.32 -39.60 39.15
CA HIS A 246 -1.90 -38.43 38.49
C HIS A 246 -1.12 -37.12 38.73
N GLN A 247 0.06 -36.97 38.14
CA GLN A 247 0.55 -35.62 37.82
C GLN A 247 0.21 -35.33 36.36
N TYR A 248 -1.00 -34.83 36.15
CA TYR A 248 -1.42 -34.20 34.91
C TYR A 248 -0.67 -32.88 34.75
N SER A 249 0.59 -32.97 34.31
CA SER A 249 1.43 -31.79 34.18
C SER A 249 1.33 -31.21 32.77
N VAL A 250 1.47 -29.89 32.71
CA VAL A 250 1.69 -29.07 31.50
C VAL A 250 2.82 -29.66 30.61
N CYS A 251 3.65 -30.56 31.14
CA CYS A 251 4.73 -31.24 30.42
C CYS A 251 4.28 -32.18 29.31
N GLN A 252 2.96 -32.46 29.16
CA GLN A 252 2.42 -33.18 27.99
C GLN A 252 1.97 -32.25 26.85
N LEU A 253 1.98 -30.93 27.06
CA LEU A 253 1.58 -29.98 26.02
C LEU A 253 2.66 -29.91 24.95
N THR A 254 2.26 -30.27 23.74
CA THR A 254 3.11 -30.23 22.55
C THR A 254 3.22 -28.82 21.99
N LEU A 255 4.26 -28.61 21.19
CA LEU A 255 4.50 -27.37 20.48
C LEU A 255 3.34 -27.00 19.55
N GLU A 256 2.66 -27.98 18.96
CA GLU A 256 1.50 -27.71 18.11
C GLU A 256 0.41 -26.95 18.86
N TYR A 257 0.12 -27.34 20.11
CA TYR A 257 -0.86 -26.64 20.95
C TYR A 257 -0.38 -25.23 21.31
N PHE A 258 0.90 -25.10 21.66
CA PHE A 258 1.51 -23.80 21.96
C PHE A 258 1.41 -22.82 20.77
N LEU A 259 1.74 -23.29 19.56
CA LEU A 259 1.70 -22.48 18.33
C LEU A 259 0.30 -22.21 17.80
N ALA A 260 -0.72 -22.97 18.23
CA ALA A 260 -2.11 -22.76 17.86
C ALA A 260 -2.77 -21.60 18.64
N ALA A 261 -2.13 -21.13 19.71
CA ALA A 261 -2.68 -20.06 20.54
C ALA A 261 -2.79 -18.71 19.80
N LYS A 262 -3.77 -17.90 20.21
CA LYS A 262 -4.13 -16.61 19.62
C LYS A 262 -2.94 -15.65 19.52
N VAL A 263 -2.07 -15.64 20.53
CA VAL A 263 -0.88 -14.78 20.55
C VAL A 263 0.04 -15.00 19.34
N PHE A 264 0.16 -16.25 18.87
CA PHE A 264 0.95 -16.59 17.68
C PHE A 264 0.14 -16.49 16.39
N SER A 265 -1.19 -16.67 16.45
CA SER A 265 -2.04 -16.49 15.26
C SER A 265 -2.10 -15.03 14.81
N GLU A 266 -2.05 -14.09 15.76
CA GLU A 266 -1.94 -12.65 15.50
C GLU A 266 -0.51 -12.25 15.12
N LYS A 267 0.51 -12.87 15.75
CA LYS A 267 1.94 -12.59 15.48
C LYS A 267 2.62 -13.75 14.74
N LYS A 268 2.09 -14.10 13.57
CA LYS A 268 2.49 -15.30 12.80
C LYS A 268 3.99 -15.43 12.57
N TYR A 269 4.71 -14.33 12.40
CA TYR A 269 6.16 -14.36 12.20
C TYR A 269 6.93 -14.82 13.45
N ILE A 270 6.43 -14.58 14.66
CA ILE A 270 7.08 -15.02 15.91
C ILE A 270 7.05 -16.55 16.03
N LYS A 271 6.03 -17.22 15.48
CA LYS A 271 5.96 -18.69 15.41
C LYS A 271 7.19 -19.30 14.72
N SER A 272 7.82 -18.59 13.77
CA SER A 272 9.03 -19.07 13.07
C SER A 272 10.19 -19.32 14.03
N VAL A 273 10.20 -18.66 15.19
CA VAL A 273 11.25 -18.84 16.20
C VAL A 273 11.28 -20.29 16.73
N PHE A 274 10.17 -21.03 16.63
CA PHE A 274 10.04 -22.42 17.11
C PHE A 274 9.80 -23.44 15.97
N CYS A 275 9.78 -23.04 14.70
CA CYS A 275 9.29 -23.87 13.59
C CYS A 275 10.11 -25.15 13.27
N PHE A 276 11.33 -25.25 13.81
CA PHE A 276 12.28 -26.34 13.55
C PHE A 276 12.14 -27.50 14.54
N TYR A 277 11.40 -27.32 15.63
CA TYR A 277 11.04 -28.39 16.54
C TYR A 277 9.94 -29.26 15.91
N PRO A 278 10.00 -30.59 16.08
CA PRO A 278 8.86 -31.46 15.80
C PRO A 278 7.60 -30.98 16.51
N LYS A 279 6.44 -31.14 15.89
CA LYS A 279 5.16 -30.71 16.47
C LYS A 279 4.84 -31.41 17.78
N GLU A 280 5.34 -32.64 17.92
CA GLU A 280 5.17 -33.52 19.05
C GLU A 280 6.10 -33.17 20.22
N THR A 281 7.09 -32.29 19.99
CA THR A 281 8.01 -31.82 21.05
C THR A 281 7.19 -31.13 22.14
N THR A 282 7.39 -31.55 23.38
CA THR A 282 6.72 -30.93 24.52
C THR A 282 7.32 -29.57 24.83
N ILE A 283 6.54 -28.65 25.42
CA ILE A 283 7.05 -27.34 25.87
C ILE A 283 8.22 -27.55 26.85
N LEU A 284 8.14 -28.56 27.72
CA LEU A 284 9.21 -28.90 28.66
C LEU A 284 10.50 -29.32 27.94
N GLU A 285 10.41 -30.15 26.92
CA GLU A 285 11.56 -30.55 26.09
C GLU A 285 12.18 -29.34 25.38
N ILE A 286 11.36 -28.39 24.92
CA ILE A 286 11.86 -27.14 24.33
C ILE A 286 12.62 -26.33 25.39
N ILE A 287 12.03 -26.13 26.56
CA ILE A 287 12.65 -25.40 27.68
C ILE A 287 13.99 -26.05 28.05
N LYS A 288 14.01 -27.37 28.29
CA LYS A 288 15.23 -28.15 28.59
C LYS A 288 16.29 -27.96 27.52
N THR A 289 15.91 -28.13 26.26
CA THR A 289 16.82 -27.96 25.13
C THR A 289 17.38 -26.54 25.08
N GLN A 290 16.57 -25.51 25.33
CA GLN A 290 17.04 -24.12 25.31
C GLN A 290 17.90 -23.73 26.51
N PHE A 291 17.67 -24.32 27.67
CA PHE A 291 18.58 -24.18 28.81
C PHE A 291 19.93 -24.86 28.55
N GLU A 292 19.91 -26.10 28.06
CA GLU A 292 21.13 -26.83 27.70
C GLU A 292 21.90 -26.09 26.60
N ASP A 293 21.21 -25.63 25.55
CA ASP A 293 21.80 -24.86 24.46
C ASP A 293 22.34 -23.50 24.95
N GLY A 294 21.59 -22.79 25.81
CA GLY A 294 21.96 -21.46 26.30
C GLY A 294 23.18 -21.47 27.22
N LEU A 295 23.40 -22.55 27.96
CA LEU A 295 24.61 -22.77 28.75
C LEU A 295 25.85 -23.01 27.89
N HIS A 296 25.68 -23.48 26.66
CA HIS A 296 26.77 -23.89 25.78
C HIS A 296 27.01 -22.94 24.61
N ASN A 297 26.00 -22.18 24.19
CA ASN A 297 26.03 -21.32 23.01
C ASN A 297 25.33 -19.99 23.30
N ASP A 298 26.10 -18.91 23.33
CA ASP A 298 25.62 -17.53 23.47
C ASP A 298 24.95 -17.06 22.16
N SER A 299 23.74 -17.60 21.89
CA SER A 299 22.99 -17.31 20.67
C SER A 299 21.78 -16.43 20.99
N ASP A 300 21.68 -15.29 20.31
CA ASP A 300 20.56 -14.33 20.42
C ASP A 300 19.19 -15.03 20.28
N LEU A 301 19.15 -16.09 19.47
CA LEU A 301 17.98 -16.90 19.18
C LEU A 301 17.52 -17.74 20.39
N THR A 302 18.46 -18.34 21.13
CA THR A 302 18.16 -19.07 22.36
C THR A 302 17.53 -18.13 23.38
N TYR A 303 18.11 -16.94 23.55
CA TYR A 303 17.56 -15.94 24.46
C TYR A 303 16.16 -15.51 24.03
N CYS A 304 15.94 -15.20 22.74
CA CYS A 304 14.62 -14.80 22.24
C CYS A 304 13.54 -15.86 22.53
N ARG A 305 13.86 -17.14 22.35
CA ARG A 305 12.94 -18.25 22.67
C ARG A 305 12.61 -18.30 24.15
N LEU A 306 13.63 -18.18 25.01
CA LEU A 306 13.44 -18.16 26.45
C LEU A 306 12.61 -16.95 26.88
N SER A 307 12.80 -15.77 26.28
CA SER A 307 11.95 -14.59 26.56
C SER A 307 10.50 -14.80 26.13
N ILE A 308 10.25 -15.40 24.96
CA ILE A 308 8.88 -15.71 24.51
C ILE A 308 8.22 -16.71 25.45
N LEU A 309 8.92 -17.80 25.80
CA LEU A 309 8.42 -18.79 26.75
C LEU A 309 8.19 -18.17 28.13
N PHE A 310 9.09 -17.31 28.59
CA PHE A 310 8.99 -16.61 29.86
C PHE A 310 7.77 -15.69 29.90
N ASP A 311 7.59 -14.82 28.91
CA ASP A 311 6.44 -13.92 28.87
C ASP A 311 5.11 -14.67 28.83
N LEU A 312 5.05 -15.79 28.10
CA LEU A 312 3.81 -16.55 27.95
C LEU A 312 3.52 -17.48 29.13
N LEU A 313 4.53 -17.89 29.89
CA LEU A 313 4.37 -18.86 30.97
C LEU A 313 4.51 -18.25 32.38
N ILE A 314 5.17 -17.09 32.52
CA ILE A 314 5.63 -16.56 33.82
C ILE A 314 5.13 -15.13 34.09
N SER A 315 4.52 -14.44 33.13
CA SER A 315 4.05 -13.04 33.30
C SER A 315 2.87 -12.84 34.27
N ASN A 316 2.42 -13.88 34.97
CA ASN A 316 1.46 -13.72 36.06
C ASN A 316 2.14 -13.01 37.26
N GLN A 317 1.52 -11.94 37.77
CA GLN A 317 2.03 -11.13 38.89
C GLN A 317 2.19 -11.92 40.20
N GLU A 318 1.66 -13.14 40.30
CA GLU A 318 1.84 -14.03 41.46
C GLU A 318 3.24 -14.66 41.55
N ILE A 319 3.99 -14.77 40.45
CA ILE A 319 5.39 -15.26 40.45
C ILE A 319 6.30 -14.05 40.64
N LYS A 320 6.64 -13.73 41.90
CA LYS A 320 7.47 -12.57 42.22
C LYS A 320 8.83 -12.62 41.48
N TYR A 321 9.08 -11.58 40.67
CA TYR A 321 10.26 -11.25 39.85
C TYR A 321 11.67 -11.43 40.45
N LYS A 322 11.85 -11.87 41.71
CA LYS A 322 13.17 -11.96 42.34
C LYS A 322 13.81 -13.33 42.13
N LYS A 323 14.34 -13.49 40.91
CA LYS A 323 15.52 -14.32 40.49
C LYS A 323 15.28 -15.01 39.14
N ILE A 324 15.09 -14.20 38.10
CA ILE A 324 15.01 -14.66 36.69
C ILE A 324 16.28 -15.40 36.24
N ILE A 325 17.43 -15.14 36.87
CA ILE A 325 18.71 -15.77 36.55
C ILE A 325 18.88 -17.14 37.23
N GLU A 326 18.07 -17.46 38.25
CA GLU A 326 18.19 -18.70 39.03
C GLU A 326 16.97 -19.62 38.88
N LEU A 327 16.01 -19.27 38.02
CA LEU A 327 14.76 -20.02 37.83
C LEU A 327 15.08 -21.36 37.15
N THR A 328 15.17 -22.40 37.95
CA THR A 328 15.42 -23.76 37.48
C THR A 328 14.15 -24.34 36.86
N LEU A 329 14.31 -25.42 36.08
CA LEU A 329 13.18 -26.23 35.62
C LEU A 329 12.30 -26.74 36.77
N GLU A 330 12.91 -26.96 37.94
CA GLU A 330 12.23 -27.37 39.15
C GLU A 330 11.35 -26.25 39.71
N ASP A 331 11.84 -24.99 39.73
CA ASP A 331 11.04 -23.83 40.12
C ASP A 331 9.83 -23.61 39.20
N PHE A 332 10.02 -23.84 37.89
CA PHE A 332 8.93 -23.78 36.91
C PHE A 332 7.88 -24.88 37.14
N GLU A 333 8.32 -26.12 37.37
CA GLU A 333 7.43 -27.23 37.71
C GLU A 333 6.67 -26.98 39.02
N ILE A 334 7.31 -26.39 40.02
CA ILE A 334 6.70 -26.00 41.31
C ILE A 334 5.58 -24.97 41.12
N GLU A 335 5.79 -23.90 40.34
CA GLU A 335 4.77 -22.87 40.11
C GLU A 335 3.56 -23.41 39.34
N ILE A 336 3.79 -24.30 38.37
CA ILE A 336 2.70 -24.97 37.65
C ILE A 336 1.90 -25.89 38.57
N ASN A 337 2.58 -26.59 39.48
CA ASN A 337 1.93 -27.48 40.45
C ASN A 337 1.08 -26.71 41.49
N LYS A 338 1.21 -25.38 41.61
CA LYS A 338 0.32 -24.54 42.43
C LYS A 338 -1.05 -24.30 41.79
N ILE A 339 -1.20 -24.56 40.50
CA ILE A 339 -2.50 -24.58 39.81
C ILE A 339 -3.20 -25.87 40.26
N ASP A 340 -4.08 -25.79 41.26
CA ASP A 340 -4.69 -26.93 41.98
C ASP A 340 -5.12 -28.07 41.02
N PRO A 341 -4.33 -29.15 40.91
CA PRO A 341 -4.57 -30.22 39.94
C PRO A 341 -5.67 -31.20 40.41
N HIS A 342 -6.21 -31.04 41.62
CA HIS A 342 -7.08 -32.04 42.23
C HIS A 342 -8.56 -31.97 41.78
N HIS A 343 -8.96 -30.99 40.96
CA HIS A 343 -10.38 -30.78 40.61
C HIS A 343 -10.71 -30.64 39.12
N ALA A 344 -9.74 -30.67 38.21
CA ALA A 344 -9.95 -30.43 36.78
C ALA A 344 -9.65 -31.69 35.95
N ASP A 345 -10.52 -32.02 34.97
CA ASP A 345 -10.22 -33.01 33.93
C ASP A 345 -8.95 -32.55 33.16
N ILE A 346 -8.17 -33.48 32.60
CA ILE A 346 -7.06 -33.18 31.67
C ILE A 346 -7.54 -32.21 30.59
N LYS A 347 -8.77 -32.43 30.12
CA LYS A 347 -9.41 -31.56 29.13
C LYS A 347 -9.64 -30.14 29.67
N ASP A 348 -10.02 -30.00 30.94
CA ASP A 348 -10.23 -28.70 31.57
C ASP A 348 -8.89 -27.98 31.84
N LEU A 349 -7.84 -28.69 32.25
CA LEU A 349 -6.49 -28.14 32.37
C LEU A 349 -5.94 -27.70 31.01
N TYR A 350 -6.19 -28.50 29.97
CA TYR A 350 -5.87 -28.17 28.59
C TYR A 350 -6.63 -26.92 28.13
N ASP A 351 -7.95 -26.88 28.30
CA ASP A 351 -8.80 -25.75 27.90
C ASP A 351 -8.42 -24.50 28.70
N TYR A 352 -8.06 -24.64 29.99
CA TYR A 352 -7.55 -23.56 30.83
C TYR A 352 -6.21 -23.03 30.34
N PHE A 353 -5.25 -23.91 30.03
CA PHE A 353 -3.95 -23.51 29.49
C PHE A 353 -4.07 -22.81 28.14
N ILE A 354 -4.87 -23.36 27.22
CA ILE A 354 -5.14 -22.74 25.92
C ILE A 354 -5.84 -21.39 26.10
N LYS A 355 -6.85 -21.31 26.97
CA LYS A 355 -7.51 -20.05 27.31
C LYS A 355 -6.54 -19.05 27.92
N TYR A 356 -5.62 -19.49 28.78
CA TYR A 356 -4.58 -18.66 29.36
C TYR A 356 -3.65 -18.10 28.29
N ILE A 357 -3.03 -18.92 27.43
CA ILE A 357 -2.16 -18.41 26.35
C ILE A 357 -2.94 -17.53 25.38
N ASN A 358 -4.19 -17.87 25.06
CA ASN A 358 -5.04 -17.06 24.18
C ASN A 358 -5.33 -15.66 24.74
N ASN A 359 -5.33 -15.51 26.06
CA ASN A 359 -5.63 -14.26 26.74
C ASN A 359 -4.36 -13.44 27.08
N ASN A 360 -3.19 -14.07 27.13
CA ASN A 360 -1.94 -13.39 27.38
C ASN A 360 -1.35 -12.77 26.11
N GLN A 361 -0.63 -11.67 26.29
CA GLN A 361 0.13 -11.01 25.25
C GLN A 361 1.61 -11.07 25.60
N LEU A 362 2.46 -11.20 24.57
CA LEU A 362 3.90 -11.00 24.73
C LEU A 362 4.17 -9.57 25.21
N SER A 363 5.11 -9.40 26.14
CA SER A 363 5.53 -8.06 26.55
C SER A 363 6.15 -7.31 25.37
N GLU A 364 6.02 -5.99 25.39
CA GLU A 364 6.61 -5.12 24.38
C GLU A 364 8.13 -5.34 24.27
N ASN A 365 8.82 -5.55 25.40
CA ASN A 365 10.25 -5.82 25.44
C ASN A 365 10.64 -7.11 24.68
N THR A 366 9.88 -8.19 24.83
CA THR A 366 10.14 -9.45 24.12
C THR A 366 9.88 -9.31 22.63
N ILE A 367 8.82 -8.61 22.24
CA ILE A 367 8.54 -8.33 20.82
C ILE A 367 9.68 -7.52 20.21
N ASN A 368 10.06 -6.42 20.86
CA ASN A 368 11.15 -5.55 20.41
C ASN A 368 12.46 -6.34 20.28
N ARG A 369 12.73 -7.25 21.22
CA ARG A 369 13.94 -8.09 21.14
C ARG A 369 13.94 -9.05 19.96
N VAL A 370 12.80 -9.68 19.67
CA VAL A 370 12.65 -10.55 18.49
C VAL A 370 12.79 -9.72 17.21
N ASP A 371 12.23 -8.53 17.18
CA ASP A 371 12.34 -7.60 16.06
C ASP A 371 13.77 -7.09 15.87
N ASP A 372 14.50 -6.77 16.94
CA ASP A 372 15.91 -6.37 16.88
C ASP A 372 16.79 -7.49 16.33
N MET A 373 16.58 -8.73 16.80
CA MET A 373 17.25 -9.92 16.26
C MET A 373 16.97 -10.07 14.76
N TYR A 374 15.69 -9.94 14.37
CA TYR A 374 15.27 -10.03 12.97
C TYR A 374 15.91 -8.93 12.10
N ILE A 375 15.82 -7.67 12.53
CA ILE A 375 16.35 -6.51 11.81
C ILE A 375 17.88 -6.63 11.67
N SER A 376 18.58 -7.01 12.74
CA SER A 376 20.03 -7.24 12.73
C SER A 376 20.41 -8.31 11.70
N ALA A 377 19.71 -9.45 11.72
CA ALA A 377 19.96 -10.55 10.79
C ALA A 377 19.63 -10.19 9.33
N VAL A 378 18.52 -9.50 9.07
CA VAL A 378 18.14 -9.04 7.72
C VAL A 378 19.14 -8.00 7.20
N ASN A 379 19.56 -7.06 8.03
CA ASN A 379 20.58 -6.07 7.66
C ASN A 379 21.89 -6.77 7.27
N LEU A 380 22.31 -7.75 8.06
CA LEU A 380 23.50 -8.55 7.75
C LEU A 380 23.33 -9.33 6.45
N LEU A 381 22.19 -10.00 6.23
CA LEU A 381 21.90 -10.73 4.98
C LEU A 381 21.72 -9.82 3.76
N SER A 382 21.41 -8.54 3.96
CA SER A 382 21.20 -7.58 2.86
C SER A 382 22.50 -6.88 2.44
N ARG A 383 23.46 -6.72 3.37
CA ARG A 383 24.73 -6.00 3.14
C ARG A 383 25.91 -6.92 2.84
N ILE A 384 25.71 -8.03 2.13
CA ILE A 384 26.72 -9.10 2.00
C ILE A 384 28.07 -8.59 1.49
N ASP A 385 29.00 -8.40 2.42
CA ASP A 385 30.35 -7.90 2.22
C ASP A 385 31.37 -8.93 2.75
N LEU A 386 32.44 -9.12 1.98
CA LEU A 386 33.56 -10.01 2.28
C LEU A 386 34.36 -9.56 3.50
N GLN A 387 34.33 -8.27 3.83
CA GLN A 387 35.13 -7.72 4.93
C GLN A 387 34.62 -8.15 6.32
N ASP A 388 33.37 -8.63 6.41
CA ASP A 388 32.76 -9.05 7.68
C ASP A 388 32.22 -10.49 7.66
N ILE A 389 33.01 -11.42 7.11
CA ILE A 389 32.71 -12.85 7.15
C ILE A 389 32.49 -13.33 8.60
N SER A 390 33.15 -12.71 9.58
CA SER A 390 32.98 -13.00 11.00
C SER A 390 31.56 -12.76 11.53
N ALA A 391 30.87 -11.70 11.10
CA ALA A 391 29.50 -11.44 11.56
C ALA A 391 28.52 -12.55 11.17
N TYR A 392 28.76 -13.23 10.04
CA TYR A 392 27.92 -14.36 9.59
C TYR A 392 28.01 -15.60 10.49
N LYS A 393 28.99 -15.70 11.39
CA LYS A 393 29.02 -16.75 12.42
C LYS A 393 27.81 -16.68 13.36
N LYS A 394 27.18 -15.50 13.50
CA LYS A 394 25.94 -15.35 14.28
C LYS A 394 24.72 -15.98 13.57
N LEU A 395 24.72 -16.00 12.24
CA LEU A 395 23.64 -16.59 11.44
C LEU A 395 23.79 -18.11 11.28
N LEU A 396 25.03 -18.59 11.32
CA LEU A 396 25.43 -19.95 11.03
C LEU A 396 26.22 -20.52 12.21
N PRO A 397 25.60 -21.35 13.07
CA PRO A 397 26.26 -21.86 14.27
C PRO A 397 27.54 -22.65 13.93
N ALA A 398 28.47 -22.69 14.89
CA ALA A 398 29.76 -23.36 14.73
C ALA A 398 29.64 -24.87 14.43
N SER A 399 28.50 -25.48 14.77
CA SER A 399 28.18 -26.87 14.40
C SER A 399 28.08 -27.09 12.90
N ILE A 400 27.77 -26.04 12.13
CA ILE A 400 27.61 -26.08 10.66
C ILE A 400 28.90 -25.69 9.98
N VAL A 401 29.54 -24.65 10.49
CA VAL A 401 30.71 -24.05 9.85
C VAL A 401 31.91 -24.17 10.78
N LYS A 402 32.83 -25.07 10.43
CA LYS A 402 33.99 -25.37 11.27
C LYS A 402 35.16 -24.41 11.03
N ASN A 403 35.26 -23.86 9.82
CA ASN A 403 36.36 -22.99 9.43
C ASN A 403 35.88 -21.85 8.54
N GLU A 404 36.71 -20.82 8.45
CA GLU A 404 36.42 -19.61 7.69
C GLU A 404 36.23 -19.86 6.19
N LYS A 405 36.87 -20.89 5.63
CA LYS A 405 36.74 -21.26 4.20
C LYS A 405 35.34 -21.80 3.89
N GLU A 406 34.79 -22.65 4.77
CA GLU A 406 33.40 -23.13 4.68
C GLU A 406 32.42 -21.94 4.81
N LEU A 407 32.68 -21.02 5.76
CA LEU A 407 31.85 -19.83 5.97
C LEU A 407 31.81 -18.95 4.72
N ALA A 408 32.99 -18.62 4.20
CA ALA A 408 33.16 -17.80 3.02
C ALA A 408 32.52 -18.45 1.80
N THR A 409 32.59 -19.78 1.68
CA THR A 409 31.91 -20.49 0.60
C THR A 409 30.40 -20.27 0.69
N ILE A 410 29.77 -20.42 1.85
CA ILE A 410 28.33 -20.16 2.03
C ILE A 410 28.00 -18.69 1.71
N VAL A 411 28.70 -17.75 2.33
CA VAL A 411 28.40 -16.32 2.20
C VAL A 411 28.61 -15.83 0.76
N CYS A 412 29.75 -16.18 0.14
CA CYS A 412 30.14 -15.61 -1.15
C CYS A 412 29.56 -16.33 -2.37
N ARG A 413 29.25 -17.63 -2.25
CA ARG A 413 28.65 -18.40 -3.35
C ARG A 413 27.15 -18.44 -3.27
N LEU A 414 26.64 -18.67 -2.06
CA LEU A 414 25.25 -19.02 -1.87
C LEU A 414 24.44 -17.77 -1.58
N LEU A 415 24.88 -16.92 -0.66
CA LEU A 415 24.07 -15.80 -0.17
C LEU A 415 24.32 -14.49 -0.94
N SER A 416 25.56 -14.20 -1.35
CA SER A 416 25.96 -12.92 -1.94
C SER A 416 25.25 -12.60 -3.27
N ASN A 417 25.04 -11.29 -3.50
CA ASN A 417 24.60 -10.74 -4.77
C ASN A 417 25.67 -10.89 -5.86
N ASN A 418 26.92 -10.64 -5.49
CA ASN A 418 28.08 -10.76 -6.37
C ASN A 418 28.75 -12.11 -6.15
N LYS A 419 28.08 -13.16 -6.64
CA LYS A 419 28.53 -14.54 -6.43
C LYS A 419 29.93 -14.73 -6.99
N LYS A 420 30.86 -15.11 -6.12
CA LYS A 420 32.21 -15.47 -6.56
C LYS A 420 32.20 -16.78 -7.33
N THR A 421 33.10 -16.93 -8.29
CA THR A 421 33.31 -18.22 -8.94
C THR A 421 34.09 -19.16 -8.01
N LEU A 422 34.08 -20.46 -8.33
CA LEU A 422 34.86 -21.45 -7.59
C LEU A 422 36.37 -21.17 -7.73
N GLU A 423 36.77 -20.67 -8.90
CA GLU A 423 38.13 -20.25 -9.24
C GLU A 423 38.58 -19.05 -8.41
N GLU A 424 37.75 -18.01 -8.31
CA GLU A 424 38.04 -16.82 -7.51
C GLU A 424 38.22 -17.15 -6.02
N LEU A 425 37.33 -17.96 -5.45
CA LEU A 425 37.47 -18.40 -4.06
C LEU A 425 38.67 -19.32 -3.86
N GLY A 426 38.97 -20.17 -4.85
CA GLY A 426 40.17 -21.00 -4.85
C GLY A 426 41.45 -20.15 -4.77
N ALA A 427 41.52 -19.10 -5.57
CA ALA A 427 42.62 -18.14 -5.57
C ALA A 427 42.73 -17.40 -4.22
N ILE A 428 41.61 -16.89 -3.68
CA ILE A 428 41.59 -16.17 -2.40
C ILE A 428 42.12 -17.04 -1.24
N TYR A 429 41.73 -18.31 -1.19
CA TYR A 429 42.04 -19.19 -0.05
C TYR A 429 43.21 -20.16 -0.29
N GLY A 430 43.92 -20.02 -1.42
CA GLY A 430 45.03 -20.87 -1.80
C GLY A 430 44.65 -22.35 -1.93
N VAL A 431 43.47 -22.65 -2.49
CA VAL A 431 42.97 -24.02 -2.68
C VAL A 431 42.46 -24.22 -4.10
N THR A 432 42.37 -25.48 -4.53
CA THR A 432 41.87 -25.79 -5.88
C THR A 432 40.38 -25.49 -5.99
N ARG A 433 39.92 -25.17 -7.21
CA ARG A 433 38.50 -25.04 -7.56
C ARG A 433 37.68 -26.25 -7.08
N GLU A 434 38.23 -27.46 -7.27
CA GLU A 434 37.60 -28.71 -6.85
C GLU A 434 37.43 -28.79 -5.33
N ARG A 435 38.40 -28.27 -4.56
CA ARG A 435 38.28 -28.20 -3.11
C ARG A 435 37.17 -27.25 -2.67
N ILE A 436 37.00 -26.10 -3.30
CA ILE A 436 35.87 -25.19 -3.01
C ILE A 436 34.54 -25.86 -3.32
N ARG A 437 34.42 -26.58 -4.45
CA ARG A 437 33.20 -27.33 -4.80
C ARG A 437 32.81 -28.37 -3.74
N GLN A 438 33.79 -29.09 -3.21
CA GLN A 438 33.59 -30.04 -2.11
C GLN A 438 33.12 -29.33 -0.83
N LEU A 439 33.74 -28.20 -0.49
CA LEU A 439 33.33 -27.39 0.67
C LEU A 439 31.92 -26.85 0.50
N GLU A 440 31.54 -26.37 -0.69
CA GLU A 440 30.19 -25.89 -1.01
C GLU A 440 29.16 -27.00 -0.82
N SER A 441 29.41 -28.17 -1.41
CA SER A 441 28.51 -29.33 -1.31
C SER A 441 28.35 -29.80 0.14
N LEU A 442 29.45 -29.86 0.89
CA LEU A 442 29.45 -30.22 2.32
C LEU A 442 28.70 -29.18 3.16
N ALA A 443 28.95 -27.90 2.90
CA ALA A 443 28.32 -26.79 3.61
C ALA A 443 26.81 -26.76 3.39
N ILE A 444 26.34 -26.93 2.14
CA ILE A 444 24.90 -27.05 1.82
C ILE A 444 24.29 -28.24 2.56
N ALA A 445 24.94 -29.41 2.52
CA ALA A 445 24.43 -30.60 3.21
C ALA A 445 24.32 -30.40 4.73
N LYS A 446 25.29 -29.71 5.35
CA LYS A 446 25.20 -29.35 6.78
C LYS A 446 24.10 -28.33 7.04
N LEU A 447 23.99 -27.29 6.21
CA LEU A 447 22.99 -26.24 6.35
C LEU A 447 21.56 -26.80 6.27
N LEU A 448 21.31 -27.72 5.34
CA LEU A 448 20.01 -28.40 5.18
C LEU A 448 19.69 -29.36 6.33
N LYS A 449 20.71 -29.98 6.95
CA LYS A 449 20.53 -30.87 8.10
C LYS A 449 20.26 -30.14 9.42
N ASN A 450 20.48 -28.83 9.48
CA ASN A 450 20.32 -28.03 10.69
C ASN A 450 19.19 -27.01 10.50
N PRO A 451 17.92 -27.40 10.72
CA PRO A 451 16.78 -26.49 10.53
C PRO A 451 16.75 -25.34 11.55
N SER A 452 17.53 -25.44 12.64
CA SER A 452 17.63 -24.42 13.69
C SER A 452 18.53 -23.22 13.35
N CYS A 453 19.13 -23.16 12.15
CA CYS A 453 19.95 -22.00 11.76
C CYS A 453 19.13 -20.72 11.82
N LEU A 454 19.73 -19.66 12.36
CA LEU A 454 19.09 -18.35 12.39
C LEU A 454 18.76 -17.84 10.98
N CYS A 455 19.57 -18.13 9.95
CA CYS A 455 19.23 -17.75 8.58
C CYS A 455 17.93 -18.38 8.05
N TRP A 456 17.60 -19.62 8.43
CA TRP A 456 16.35 -20.28 8.03
C TRP A 456 15.15 -19.69 8.77
N ILE A 457 15.33 -19.41 10.05
CA ILE A 457 14.30 -18.78 10.87
C ILE A 457 14.02 -17.36 10.37
N VAL A 458 15.05 -16.60 10.03
CA VAL A 458 14.92 -15.26 9.45
C VAL A 458 14.25 -15.30 8.08
N LEU A 459 14.54 -16.31 7.25
CA LEU A 459 13.79 -16.53 6.00
C LEU A 459 12.30 -16.77 6.27
N ASP A 460 11.97 -17.69 7.20
CA ASP A 460 10.58 -17.97 7.58
C ASP A 460 9.89 -16.71 8.15
N MET A 461 10.58 -15.93 9.00
CA MET A 461 10.07 -14.67 9.56
C MET A 461 9.82 -13.64 8.46
N TYR A 462 10.77 -13.46 7.53
CA TYR A 462 10.66 -12.52 6.42
C TYR A 462 9.44 -12.88 5.56
N LEU A 463 9.34 -14.13 5.10
CA LEU A 463 8.26 -14.55 4.22
C LEU A 463 6.88 -14.48 4.89
N LEU A 464 6.80 -14.68 6.22
CA LEU A 464 5.56 -14.48 6.97
C LEU A 464 5.22 -13.00 7.19
N LYS A 465 6.21 -12.12 7.41
CA LYS A 465 5.98 -10.67 7.48
C LYS A 465 5.53 -10.11 6.12
N HIS A 466 6.05 -10.66 5.03
CA HIS A 466 5.73 -10.29 3.65
C HIS A 466 4.68 -11.21 3.02
N HIS A 467 3.89 -11.91 3.84
CA HIS A 467 2.87 -12.86 3.37
C HIS A 467 1.81 -12.18 2.49
N ASP A 468 1.39 -10.97 2.86
CA ASP A 468 0.40 -10.22 2.09
C ASP A 468 0.96 -9.72 0.76
N GLU A 469 2.27 -9.45 0.68
CA GLU A 469 2.93 -9.13 -0.59
C GLU A 469 2.91 -10.34 -1.54
N ILE A 470 3.08 -11.57 -1.04
CA ILE A 470 2.96 -12.79 -1.87
C ILE A 470 1.52 -12.93 -2.39
N VAL A 471 0.51 -12.72 -1.53
CA VAL A 471 -0.89 -12.73 -1.93
C VAL A 471 -1.15 -11.67 -2.99
N GLU A 472 -0.62 -10.46 -2.79
CA GLU A 472 -0.78 -9.34 -3.71
C GLU A 472 -0.12 -9.62 -5.06
N GLN A 473 1.13 -10.06 -5.08
CA GLN A 473 1.85 -10.43 -6.30
C GLN A 473 1.11 -11.54 -7.07
N LEU A 474 0.59 -12.53 -6.35
CA LEU A 474 -0.18 -13.60 -6.97
C LEU A 474 -1.51 -13.08 -7.51
N ALA A 475 -2.21 -12.21 -6.77
CA ALA A 475 -3.50 -11.64 -7.18
C ALA A 475 -3.36 -10.67 -8.37
N GLN A 476 -2.24 -9.96 -8.46
CA GLN A 476 -1.87 -9.15 -9.62
C GLN A 476 -1.68 -9.99 -10.89
N ASN A 477 -1.32 -11.27 -10.71
CA ASN A 477 -1.12 -12.25 -11.78
C ASN A 477 -2.23 -13.31 -11.77
N SER A 478 -3.49 -12.89 -11.81
CA SER A 478 -4.71 -13.72 -11.84
C SER A 478 -5.11 -14.45 -10.55
N GLY A 479 -4.23 -14.55 -9.55
CA GLY A 479 -4.46 -15.36 -8.37
C GLY A 479 -4.17 -16.85 -8.56
N VAL A 480 -3.70 -17.23 -9.76
CA VAL A 480 -3.35 -18.60 -10.15
C VAL A 480 -1.93 -18.61 -10.69
N ILE A 481 -1.13 -19.61 -10.29
CA ILE A 481 0.21 -19.78 -10.83
C ILE A 481 0.55 -21.26 -11.05
N GLY A 482 1.22 -21.57 -12.15
CA GLY A 482 1.71 -22.91 -12.42
C GLY A 482 2.85 -23.32 -11.47
N LYS A 483 2.97 -24.62 -11.17
CA LYS A 483 4.06 -25.13 -10.33
C LYS A 483 5.46 -24.76 -10.84
N GLY A 484 5.64 -24.70 -12.15
CA GLY A 484 6.91 -24.29 -12.78
C GLY A 484 7.24 -22.81 -12.66
N GLU A 485 6.25 -21.98 -12.31
CA GLU A 485 6.33 -20.52 -12.34
C GLU A 485 6.42 -19.91 -10.93
N VAL A 486 6.24 -20.70 -9.88
CA VAL A 486 6.26 -20.27 -8.47
C VAL A 486 7.46 -19.37 -8.14
N ARG A 487 8.63 -19.64 -8.76
CA ARG A 487 9.84 -18.84 -8.58
C ARG A 487 9.67 -17.38 -8.99
N MET A 488 8.84 -17.09 -9.99
CA MET A 488 8.59 -15.73 -10.51
C MET A 488 7.96 -14.82 -9.45
N LEU A 489 7.13 -15.36 -8.54
CA LEU A 489 6.52 -14.58 -7.46
C LEU A 489 7.54 -13.96 -6.51
N PHE A 490 8.74 -14.53 -6.44
CA PHE A 490 9.78 -14.10 -5.53
C PHE A 490 10.83 -13.24 -6.23
N GLU A 491 10.65 -12.86 -7.50
CA GLU A 491 11.65 -12.08 -8.23
C GLU A 491 11.92 -10.70 -7.60
N CYS A 492 10.86 -10.06 -7.10
CA CYS A 492 10.93 -8.78 -6.38
C CYS A 492 11.55 -8.89 -4.98
N PHE A 493 11.71 -10.11 -4.44
CA PHE A 493 12.28 -10.30 -3.11
C PHE A 493 13.80 -10.12 -3.14
N PRO A 494 14.41 -9.76 -1.98
CA PRO A 494 15.86 -9.67 -1.85
C PRO A 494 16.56 -10.94 -2.32
N ASN A 495 17.73 -10.79 -2.94
CA ASN A 495 18.50 -11.91 -3.47
C ASN A 495 18.87 -12.96 -2.42
N TRP A 496 19.14 -12.57 -1.17
CA TRP A 496 19.42 -13.53 -0.10
C TRP A 496 18.22 -14.45 0.18
N VAL A 497 16.98 -13.93 0.09
CA VAL A 497 15.73 -14.71 0.21
C VAL A 497 15.67 -15.72 -0.93
N LYS A 498 15.80 -15.24 -2.18
CA LYS A 498 15.81 -16.11 -3.37
C LYS A 498 16.89 -17.18 -3.29
N ASN A 499 18.09 -16.81 -2.84
CA ASN A 499 19.21 -17.71 -2.69
C ASN A 499 18.93 -18.81 -1.65
N LEU A 500 18.42 -18.45 -0.48
CA LEU A 500 18.04 -19.42 0.56
C LEU A 500 16.90 -20.35 0.09
N LEU A 501 15.88 -19.81 -0.58
CA LEU A 501 14.80 -20.61 -1.17
C LEU A 501 15.30 -21.60 -2.21
N ASN A 502 16.26 -21.21 -3.05
CA ASN A 502 16.89 -22.10 -4.02
C ASN A 502 17.66 -23.24 -3.33
N ILE A 503 18.35 -22.98 -2.23
CA ILE A 503 19.11 -24.01 -1.49
C ILE A 503 18.17 -25.05 -0.89
N GLN A 504 17.06 -24.62 -0.29
CA GLN A 504 16.05 -25.53 0.29
C GLN A 504 15.09 -26.13 -0.73
N ASN A 505 15.06 -25.62 -1.96
CA ASN A 505 14.02 -25.88 -2.95
C ASN A 505 12.60 -25.71 -2.35
N SER A 506 12.41 -24.64 -1.57
CA SER A 506 11.23 -24.46 -0.71
C SER A 506 10.24 -23.40 -1.18
N TYR A 507 10.35 -22.90 -2.42
CA TYR A 507 9.39 -21.94 -2.98
C TYR A 507 7.92 -22.38 -2.79
N GLU A 508 7.61 -23.64 -3.10
CA GLU A 508 6.27 -24.21 -2.95
C GLU A 508 5.79 -24.26 -1.50
N LYS A 509 6.70 -24.46 -0.53
CA LYS A 509 6.38 -24.50 0.91
C LYS A 509 5.67 -23.21 1.34
N TYR A 510 6.16 -22.06 0.88
CA TYR A 510 5.63 -20.76 1.28
C TYR A 510 4.39 -20.36 0.49
N VAL A 511 4.36 -20.67 -0.81
CA VAL A 511 3.16 -20.41 -1.61
C VAL A 511 1.97 -21.22 -1.09
N ASN A 512 2.18 -22.48 -0.67
CA ASN A 512 1.14 -23.30 -0.01
C ASN A 512 0.55 -22.70 1.28
N GLN A 513 1.23 -21.74 1.91
CA GLN A 513 0.67 -21.05 3.08
C GLN A 513 -0.48 -20.13 2.66
N VAL A 514 -0.40 -19.54 1.47
CA VAL A 514 -1.40 -18.61 0.90
C VAL A 514 -2.30 -19.25 -0.15
N THR A 515 -1.94 -20.42 -0.68
CA THR A 515 -2.66 -21.07 -1.78
C THR A 515 -3.19 -22.47 -1.47
N ILE A 516 -4.13 -22.93 -2.29
CA ILE A 516 -4.56 -24.31 -2.42
C ILE A 516 -3.92 -24.89 -3.70
N GLN A 517 -3.35 -26.08 -3.61
CA GLN A 517 -2.79 -26.76 -4.77
C GLN A 517 -3.87 -27.60 -5.48
N TYR A 518 -3.99 -27.46 -6.80
CA TYR A 518 -4.93 -28.22 -7.61
C TYR A 518 -4.40 -28.41 -9.04
N ASN A 519 -4.39 -29.65 -9.56
CA ASN A 519 -3.94 -30.00 -10.92
C ASN A 519 -2.63 -29.31 -11.36
N GLY A 520 -1.59 -29.31 -10.51
CA GLY A 520 -0.30 -28.71 -10.84
C GLY A 520 -0.24 -27.17 -10.75
N HIS A 521 -1.29 -26.52 -10.25
CA HIS A 521 -1.38 -25.08 -10.06
C HIS A 521 -1.58 -24.74 -8.58
N PHE A 522 -1.22 -23.51 -8.22
CA PHE A 522 -1.46 -22.91 -6.90
C PHE A 522 -2.47 -21.78 -7.06
N LEU A 523 -3.57 -21.83 -6.31
CA LEU A 523 -4.67 -20.86 -6.34
C LEU A 523 -4.79 -20.16 -4.99
N ILE A 524 -4.92 -18.84 -4.95
CA ILE A 524 -5.08 -18.09 -3.68
C ILE A 524 -6.27 -18.65 -2.85
N LYS A 525 -6.04 -18.84 -1.54
CA LYS A 525 -7.08 -19.25 -0.58
C LYS A 525 -8.21 -18.21 -0.53
N ASP A 526 -9.44 -18.70 -0.57
CA ASP A 526 -10.67 -17.89 -0.48
C ASP A 526 -10.88 -16.88 -1.62
N PHE A 527 -10.09 -16.92 -2.69
CA PHE A 527 -10.29 -16.09 -3.89
C PHE A 527 -11.28 -16.71 -4.88
N PHE A 528 -11.41 -18.04 -4.84
CA PHE A 528 -12.15 -18.82 -5.83
C PHE A 528 -13.08 -19.83 -5.17
N LYS A 529 -14.21 -20.11 -5.81
CA LYS A 529 -15.11 -21.19 -5.41
C LYS A 529 -14.48 -22.54 -5.78
N ALA A 530 -14.28 -23.40 -4.77
CA ALA A 530 -13.58 -24.68 -4.92
C ALA A 530 -14.17 -25.59 -6.01
N GLU A 531 -15.49 -25.56 -6.18
CA GLU A 531 -16.23 -26.35 -7.18
C GLU A 531 -15.87 -26.01 -8.63
N GLN A 532 -15.21 -24.87 -8.89
CA GLN A 532 -14.99 -24.34 -10.23
C GLN A 532 -13.50 -24.25 -10.61
N PHE A 533 -12.58 -24.87 -9.87
CA PHE A 533 -11.13 -24.80 -10.16
C PHE A 533 -10.75 -25.26 -11.57
N ASN A 534 -11.41 -26.28 -12.12
CA ASN A 534 -11.17 -26.73 -13.49
C ASN A 534 -11.51 -25.65 -14.53
N LEU A 535 -12.57 -24.86 -14.31
CA LEU A 535 -12.94 -23.78 -15.24
C LEU A 535 -11.92 -22.65 -15.23
N ILE A 536 -11.30 -22.39 -14.07
CA ILE A 536 -10.29 -21.35 -13.90
C ILE A 536 -9.00 -21.73 -14.62
N ILE A 537 -8.54 -22.97 -14.44
CA ILE A 537 -7.28 -23.47 -15.02
C ILE A 537 -7.39 -23.67 -16.53
N ASN A 538 -8.57 -24.07 -17.03
CA ASN A 538 -8.74 -24.34 -18.47
C ASN A 538 -9.11 -23.10 -19.29
N ASN A 539 -9.35 -21.95 -18.66
CA ASN A 539 -9.72 -20.71 -19.33
C ASN A 539 -8.61 -19.68 -19.17
N ASP A 540 -7.72 -19.56 -20.14
CA ASP A 540 -6.59 -18.63 -20.01
C ASP A 540 -6.98 -17.15 -20.13
N ASN A 541 -8.19 -16.85 -20.65
CA ASN A 541 -8.57 -15.49 -21.01
C ASN A 541 -9.38 -14.75 -19.94
N TRP A 542 -9.97 -15.46 -18.96
CA TRP A 542 -10.87 -14.82 -18.00
C TRP A 542 -10.23 -13.64 -17.26
N PHE A 543 -8.94 -13.74 -16.91
CA PHE A 543 -8.27 -12.67 -16.18
C PHE A 543 -8.02 -11.46 -17.06
N SER A 544 -7.68 -11.67 -18.34
CA SER A 544 -7.60 -10.60 -19.33
C SER A 544 -8.95 -9.87 -19.48
N ASP A 545 -10.05 -10.64 -19.53
CA ASP A 545 -11.41 -10.08 -19.62
C ASP A 545 -11.79 -9.30 -18.34
N VAL A 546 -11.40 -9.80 -17.17
CA VAL A 546 -11.56 -9.07 -15.90
C VAL A 546 -10.74 -7.78 -15.90
N ARG A 547 -9.49 -7.78 -16.37
CA ARG A 547 -8.67 -6.56 -16.47
C ARG A 547 -9.25 -5.56 -17.47
N ALA A 548 -9.75 -6.04 -18.60
CA ALA A 548 -10.45 -5.22 -19.59
C ALA A 548 -11.72 -4.60 -18.97
N SER A 549 -12.48 -5.40 -18.23
CA SER A 549 -13.65 -4.92 -17.48
C SER A 549 -13.25 -3.89 -16.44
N LEU A 550 -12.25 -4.15 -15.58
CA LEU A 550 -11.73 -3.18 -14.60
C LEU A 550 -11.26 -1.87 -15.24
N SER A 551 -10.92 -1.87 -16.53
CA SER A 551 -10.54 -0.63 -17.21
C SER A 551 -11.75 0.28 -17.52
N LEU A 552 -12.98 -0.20 -17.36
CA LEU A 552 -14.21 0.57 -17.53
C LEU A 552 -14.57 1.39 -16.27
N PRO A 553 -15.01 2.66 -16.41
CA PRO A 553 -15.35 3.58 -15.31
C PRO A 553 -16.29 3.00 -14.25
N TYR A 554 -17.22 2.12 -14.66
CA TYR A 554 -18.33 1.67 -13.84
C TYR A 554 -18.45 0.14 -13.74
N SER A 555 -17.33 -0.57 -13.70
CA SER A 555 -17.36 -2.03 -13.57
C SER A 555 -17.97 -2.47 -12.24
N SER A 556 -19.24 -2.87 -12.31
CA SER A 556 -20.01 -3.39 -11.21
C SER A 556 -19.50 -4.79 -10.83
N SER A 557 -19.70 -5.18 -9.57
CA SER A 557 -19.32 -6.53 -9.13
C SER A 557 -20.14 -7.58 -9.88
N SER A 558 -21.37 -7.26 -10.29
CA SER A 558 -22.20 -8.13 -11.10
C SER A 558 -21.63 -8.33 -12.50
N HIS A 559 -21.15 -7.29 -13.16
CA HIS A 559 -20.53 -7.41 -14.48
C HIS A 559 -19.26 -8.28 -14.44
N ILE A 560 -18.38 -8.07 -13.45
CA ILE A 560 -17.20 -8.92 -13.25
C ILE A 560 -17.61 -10.37 -12.92
N LYS A 561 -18.67 -10.58 -12.11
CA LYS A 561 -19.21 -11.93 -11.83
C LYS A 561 -19.76 -12.62 -13.08
N THR A 562 -20.29 -11.88 -14.05
CA THR A 562 -20.74 -12.47 -15.33
C THR A 562 -19.55 -13.02 -16.13
N ILE A 563 -18.41 -12.33 -16.12
CA ILE A 563 -17.18 -12.74 -16.79
C ILE A 563 -16.51 -13.91 -16.03
N ALA A 564 -16.43 -13.79 -14.71
CA ALA A 564 -15.71 -14.73 -13.84
C ALA A 564 -16.59 -15.14 -12.63
N PRO A 565 -17.58 -16.04 -12.84
CA PRO A 565 -18.57 -16.41 -11.82
C PRO A 565 -17.99 -17.20 -10.63
N PHE A 566 -16.78 -17.74 -10.79
CA PHE A 566 -16.01 -18.46 -9.78
C PHE A 566 -15.33 -17.54 -8.75
N LEU A 567 -15.24 -16.23 -9.00
CA LEU A 567 -14.64 -15.29 -8.05
C LEU A 567 -15.49 -15.16 -6.79
N THR A 568 -14.83 -15.11 -5.64
CA THR A 568 -15.48 -14.77 -4.36
C THR A 568 -15.63 -13.26 -4.22
N ASP A 569 -16.46 -12.82 -3.27
CA ASP A 569 -16.63 -11.38 -2.99
C ASP A 569 -15.33 -10.73 -2.49
N LYS A 570 -14.45 -11.49 -1.85
CA LYS A 570 -13.10 -11.07 -1.47
C LYS A 570 -12.24 -10.74 -2.69
N ALA A 571 -12.21 -11.61 -3.70
CA ALA A 571 -11.47 -11.38 -4.94
C ALA A 571 -12.03 -10.17 -5.72
N LEU A 572 -13.36 -10.04 -5.80
CA LEU A 572 -14.00 -8.89 -6.45
C LEU A 572 -13.67 -7.57 -5.75
N SER A 573 -13.70 -7.56 -4.43
CA SER A 573 -13.32 -6.40 -3.62
C SER A 573 -11.86 -6.02 -3.84
N TYR A 574 -10.96 -7.01 -3.89
CA TYR A 574 -9.55 -6.80 -4.20
C TYR A 574 -9.36 -6.20 -5.59
N PHE A 575 -9.96 -6.78 -6.63
CA PHE A 575 -9.83 -6.30 -8.01
C PHE A 575 -10.36 -4.88 -8.19
N LYS A 576 -11.47 -4.54 -7.54
CA LYS A 576 -12.00 -3.17 -7.54
C LYS A 576 -11.11 -2.17 -6.82
N LYS A 577 -10.60 -2.54 -5.64
CA LYS A 577 -9.68 -1.68 -4.87
C LYS A 577 -8.39 -1.41 -5.66
N ASN A 578 -7.93 -2.39 -6.43
CA ASN A 578 -6.70 -2.33 -7.22
C ASN A 578 -6.94 -2.07 -8.71
N ARG A 579 -8.06 -1.40 -9.04
CA ARG A 579 -8.46 -1.15 -10.42
C ARG A 579 -7.37 -0.46 -11.24
N ASP A 580 -6.70 0.55 -10.69
CA ASP A 580 -5.72 1.36 -11.42
C ASP A 580 -4.43 0.60 -11.73
N SER A 581 -4.01 -0.32 -10.84
CA SER A 581 -2.81 -1.15 -11.06
C SER A 581 -3.09 -2.35 -11.98
N LEU A 582 -4.33 -2.87 -11.96
CA LEU A 582 -4.74 -4.02 -12.75
C LEU A 582 -5.30 -3.63 -14.12
N GLY A 583 -5.88 -2.44 -14.29
CA GLY A 583 -6.43 -1.99 -15.55
C GLY A 583 -5.40 -1.98 -16.68
N HIS A 584 -5.83 -2.25 -17.91
CA HIS A 584 -5.01 -1.96 -19.07
C HIS A 584 -4.89 -0.43 -19.20
N LYS A 585 -3.69 0.07 -19.50
CA LYS A 585 -3.51 1.47 -19.89
C LYS A 585 -4.29 1.71 -21.19
N ARG A 586 -5.46 2.32 -21.09
CA ARG A 586 -6.26 2.72 -22.24
C ARG A 586 -5.80 4.06 -22.78
N SER A 587 -5.91 4.23 -24.09
CA SER A 587 -5.70 5.54 -24.70
C SER A 587 -6.82 6.50 -24.28
N ILE A 588 -6.57 7.81 -24.34
CA ILE A 588 -7.60 8.83 -24.10
C ILE A 588 -8.80 8.62 -25.03
N GLU A 589 -8.51 8.23 -26.28
CA GLU A 589 -9.51 7.92 -27.31
C GLU A 589 -10.44 6.79 -26.87
N GLU A 590 -9.89 5.66 -26.41
CA GLU A 590 -10.68 4.52 -25.94
C GLU A 590 -11.54 4.87 -24.73
N ILE A 591 -11.00 5.64 -23.78
CA ILE A 591 -11.74 6.06 -22.60
C ILE A 591 -12.93 6.93 -23.01
N CYS A 592 -12.71 7.91 -23.87
CA CYS A 592 -13.78 8.80 -24.36
C CYS A 592 -14.82 8.05 -25.18
N PHE A 593 -14.40 7.08 -26.01
CA PHE A 593 -15.32 6.23 -26.78
C PHE A 593 -16.24 5.44 -25.85
N ASN A 594 -15.66 4.80 -24.84
CA ASN A 594 -16.44 4.03 -23.85
C ASN A 594 -17.38 4.90 -23.02
N ILE A 595 -17.00 6.15 -22.72
CA ILE A 595 -17.89 7.10 -22.02
C ILE A 595 -19.14 7.33 -22.88
N ILE A 596 -18.97 7.72 -24.14
CA ILE A 596 -20.10 8.02 -25.04
C ILE A 596 -20.97 6.79 -25.25
N ASP A 597 -20.35 5.63 -25.51
CA ASP A 597 -21.05 4.37 -25.75
C ASP A 597 -21.83 3.91 -24.50
N PHE A 598 -21.24 4.05 -23.31
CA PHE A 598 -21.89 3.71 -22.04
C PHE A 598 -23.12 4.58 -21.75
N TYR A 599 -23.03 5.89 -22.00
CA TYR A 599 -24.15 6.81 -21.76
C TYR A 599 -25.22 6.74 -22.85
N GLY A 600 -24.87 6.31 -24.06
CA GLY A 600 -25.83 6.01 -25.12
C GLY A 600 -26.46 7.24 -25.78
N TYR A 601 -25.83 8.42 -25.69
CA TYR A 601 -26.28 9.65 -26.37
C TYR A 601 -25.10 10.55 -26.79
N PRO A 602 -25.26 11.43 -27.81
CA PRO A 602 -24.20 12.35 -28.20
C PRO A 602 -23.90 13.39 -27.12
N MET A 603 -22.63 13.57 -26.77
CA MET A 603 -22.21 14.39 -25.63
C MET A 603 -21.36 15.58 -26.07
N LYS A 604 -21.44 16.69 -25.34
CA LYS A 604 -20.54 17.85 -25.56
C LYS A 604 -19.12 17.54 -25.08
N THR A 605 -18.10 18.19 -25.66
CA THR A 605 -16.70 18.04 -25.22
C THR A 605 -16.54 18.23 -23.72
N ASP A 606 -17.17 19.26 -23.15
CA ASP A 606 -17.08 19.57 -21.72
C ASP A 606 -17.71 18.46 -20.85
N GLU A 607 -18.78 17.84 -21.35
CA GLU A 607 -19.46 16.74 -20.69
C GLU A 607 -18.63 15.46 -20.74
N ILE A 608 -18.07 15.12 -21.91
CA ILE A 608 -17.12 14.01 -22.08
C ILE A 608 -15.91 14.23 -21.17
N TYR A 609 -15.39 15.46 -21.11
CA TYR A 609 -14.25 15.82 -20.28
C TYR A 609 -14.56 15.68 -18.78
N SER A 610 -15.73 16.15 -18.34
CA SER A 610 -16.19 15.98 -16.96
C SER A 610 -16.19 14.49 -16.55
N LYS A 611 -16.75 13.61 -17.40
CA LYS A 611 -16.74 12.16 -17.17
C LYS A 611 -15.35 11.52 -17.30
N TYR A 612 -14.50 12.07 -18.16
CA TYR A 612 -13.13 11.61 -18.35
C TYR A 612 -12.29 11.87 -17.10
N ILE A 613 -12.39 13.04 -16.48
CA ILE A 613 -11.70 13.36 -15.22
C ILE A 613 -12.08 12.36 -14.12
N ASP A 614 -13.38 12.04 -14.02
CA ASP A 614 -13.88 11.05 -13.06
C ASP A 614 -13.34 9.62 -13.34
N SER A 615 -12.84 9.39 -14.55
CA SER A 615 -12.42 8.06 -15.04
C SER A 615 -10.91 7.83 -15.02
N VAL A 616 -10.09 8.84 -14.68
CA VAL A 616 -8.62 8.72 -14.69
C VAL A 616 -7.98 9.40 -13.47
N SER A 617 -6.95 8.78 -12.90
CA SER A 617 -6.23 9.33 -11.74
C SER A 617 -5.38 10.57 -12.08
N PHE A 618 -4.95 10.70 -13.35
CA PHE A 618 -4.15 11.81 -13.85
C PHE A 618 -4.73 12.37 -15.16
N PRO A 619 -5.75 13.23 -15.09
CA PRO A 619 -6.41 13.76 -16.27
C PRO A 619 -5.48 14.66 -17.07
N ARG A 620 -5.49 14.49 -18.40
CA ARG A 620 -4.97 15.50 -19.32
C ARG A 620 -5.91 16.68 -19.38
N ASP A 621 -5.42 17.82 -19.86
CA ASP A 621 -6.23 19.01 -20.05
C ASP A 621 -7.30 18.80 -21.14
N ILE A 622 -8.37 19.60 -21.06
CA ILE A 622 -9.50 19.53 -21.99
C ILE A 622 -9.10 19.73 -23.45
N ARG A 623 -8.06 20.52 -23.73
CA ARG A 623 -7.61 20.76 -25.11
C ARG A 623 -6.96 19.51 -25.69
N THR A 624 -6.16 18.80 -24.89
CA THR A 624 -5.61 17.50 -25.28
C THR A 624 -6.72 16.48 -25.54
N VAL A 625 -7.69 16.35 -24.65
CA VAL A 625 -8.83 15.43 -24.82
C VAL A 625 -9.65 15.79 -26.06
N SER A 626 -9.98 17.08 -26.25
CA SER A 626 -10.67 17.59 -27.43
C SER A 626 -9.91 17.27 -28.71
N ASN A 627 -8.59 17.45 -28.75
CA ASN A 627 -7.78 17.16 -29.93
C ASN A 627 -7.80 15.66 -30.29
N VAL A 628 -7.75 14.78 -29.28
CA VAL A 628 -7.83 13.34 -29.47
C VAL A 628 -9.19 12.94 -30.05
N ILE A 629 -10.28 13.42 -29.45
CA ILE A 629 -11.64 13.15 -29.95
C ILE A 629 -11.81 13.69 -31.37
N MET A 630 -11.35 14.93 -31.61
CA MET A 630 -11.47 15.59 -32.90
C MET A 630 -10.72 14.87 -34.02
N ASN A 631 -9.55 14.28 -33.73
CA ASN A 631 -8.70 13.66 -34.77
C ASN A 631 -8.93 12.15 -34.90
N SER A 632 -9.91 11.61 -34.19
CA SER A 632 -10.19 10.18 -34.17
C SER A 632 -11.34 9.84 -35.11
N ASP A 633 -11.14 8.77 -35.88
CA ASP A 633 -12.09 8.22 -36.84
C ASP A 633 -13.26 7.51 -36.12
N LYS A 634 -13.13 7.26 -34.81
CA LYS A 634 -14.16 6.59 -33.99
C LYS A 634 -15.29 7.51 -33.56
N PHE A 635 -15.10 8.83 -33.65
CA PHE A 635 -16.09 9.82 -33.22
C PHE A 635 -16.71 10.54 -34.41
N LEU A 636 -18.01 10.72 -34.34
CA LEU A 636 -18.82 11.46 -35.31
C LEU A 636 -19.15 12.83 -34.77
N ILE A 637 -18.98 13.86 -35.59
CA ILE A 637 -19.40 15.21 -35.25
C ILE A 637 -20.92 15.30 -35.43
N MET A 638 -21.64 15.47 -34.32
CA MET A 638 -23.11 15.52 -34.30
C MET A 638 -23.65 16.95 -34.27
N ASP A 639 -22.92 17.85 -33.61
CA ASP A 639 -23.17 19.31 -33.58
C ASP A 639 -21.87 20.06 -33.21
N ARG A 640 -21.91 21.39 -33.06
CA ARG A 640 -20.78 22.20 -32.58
C ARG A 640 -20.29 21.72 -31.22
N GLY A 641 -19.14 21.05 -31.21
CA GLY A 641 -18.53 20.52 -29.99
C GLY A 641 -19.27 19.34 -29.38
N THR A 642 -20.18 18.70 -30.13
CA THR A 642 -20.92 17.52 -29.70
C THR A 642 -20.49 16.33 -30.54
N TYR A 643 -20.10 15.25 -29.86
CA TYR A 643 -19.59 14.04 -30.49
C TYR A 643 -20.47 12.84 -30.17
N GLY A 644 -20.57 11.93 -31.14
CA GLY A 644 -21.21 10.64 -30.99
C GLY A 644 -20.35 9.53 -31.58
N THR A 645 -20.90 8.32 -31.60
CA THR A 645 -20.31 7.13 -32.23
C THR A 645 -21.34 6.52 -33.18
N TYR A 646 -20.92 5.64 -34.08
CA TYR A 646 -21.87 4.92 -34.95
C TYR A 646 -22.88 4.08 -34.15
N SER A 647 -22.48 3.54 -33.00
CA SER A 647 -23.34 2.71 -32.14
C SER A 647 -24.54 3.45 -31.55
N ILE A 648 -24.45 4.78 -31.39
CA ILE A 648 -25.51 5.60 -30.81
C ILE A 648 -26.31 6.39 -31.86
N LEU A 649 -25.96 6.25 -33.15
CA LEU A 649 -26.72 6.91 -34.20
C LEU A 649 -28.15 6.35 -34.23
N PRO A 650 -29.16 7.21 -34.49
CA PRO A 650 -30.52 6.73 -34.72
C PRO A 650 -30.70 6.04 -36.09
N PHE A 651 -29.61 5.83 -36.83
CA PHE A 651 -29.60 5.27 -38.18
C PHE A 651 -28.96 3.89 -38.19
N ASP A 652 -29.53 3.00 -38.99
CA ASP A 652 -28.82 1.77 -39.34
C ASP A 652 -27.70 2.06 -40.38
N GLU A 653 -26.79 1.11 -40.52
CA GLU A 653 -25.66 1.20 -41.43
C GLU A 653 -26.09 1.37 -42.90
N LYS A 654 -27.28 0.85 -43.25
CA LYS A 654 -27.84 0.94 -44.60
C LYS A 654 -28.25 2.38 -44.94
N VAL A 655 -28.89 3.08 -44.01
CA VAL A 655 -29.25 4.50 -44.17
C VAL A 655 -27.99 5.37 -44.29
N VAL A 656 -26.95 5.10 -43.49
CA VAL A 656 -25.66 5.80 -43.60
C VAL A 656 -25.06 5.61 -45.00
N LEU A 657 -25.06 4.38 -45.51
CA LEU A 657 -24.57 4.08 -46.86
C LEU A 657 -25.39 4.78 -47.95
N ASP A 658 -26.71 4.82 -47.82
CA ASP A 658 -27.60 5.52 -48.76
C ASP A 658 -27.34 7.03 -48.77
N ILE A 659 -27.13 7.64 -47.61
CA ILE A 659 -26.75 9.05 -47.47
C ILE A 659 -25.42 9.32 -48.19
N ARG A 660 -24.40 8.49 -47.93
CA ARG A 660 -23.10 8.60 -48.59
C ARG A 660 -23.23 8.49 -50.11
N ASN A 661 -23.98 7.51 -50.60
CA ASN A 661 -24.19 7.33 -52.05
C ASN A 661 -24.91 8.52 -52.69
N LYS A 662 -25.95 9.06 -52.04
CA LYS A 662 -26.65 10.25 -52.54
C LYS A 662 -25.79 11.51 -52.49
N ALA A 663 -24.95 11.66 -51.46
CA ALA A 663 -23.98 12.74 -51.40
C ALA A 663 -22.95 12.63 -52.54
N PHE A 664 -22.46 11.42 -52.83
CA PHE A 664 -21.54 11.17 -53.94
C PHE A 664 -22.18 11.51 -55.30
N GLU A 665 -23.42 11.07 -55.54
CA GLU A 665 -24.18 11.42 -56.75
C GLU A 665 -24.31 12.94 -56.92
N PHE A 666 -24.68 13.65 -55.84
CA PHE A 666 -24.83 15.11 -55.86
C PHE A 666 -23.52 15.84 -56.18
N LEU A 667 -22.42 15.43 -55.55
CA LEU A 667 -21.11 16.04 -55.80
C LEU A 667 -20.60 15.73 -57.20
N THR A 668 -20.85 14.52 -57.71
CA THR A 668 -20.49 14.13 -59.08
C THR A 668 -21.24 14.96 -60.12
N ALA A 669 -22.55 15.18 -59.90
CA ALA A 669 -23.38 16.03 -60.74
C ALA A 669 -22.98 17.52 -60.67
N ASN A 670 -22.34 17.95 -59.58
CA ASN A 670 -21.82 19.30 -59.37
C ASN A 670 -20.29 19.38 -59.53
N SER A 671 -19.67 18.46 -60.28
CA SER A 671 -18.21 18.35 -60.44
C SER A 671 -17.52 19.60 -61.00
N SER A 672 -18.27 20.53 -61.61
CA SER A 672 -17.78 21.85 -61.99
C SER A 672 -17.39 22.74 -60.80
N LYS A 673 -17.91 22.46 -59.60
CA LYS A 673 -17.50 23.06 -58.34
C LYS A 673 -16.53 22.11 -57.64
N LYS A 674 -15.35 22.61 -57.22
CA LYS A 674 -14.38 21.81 -56.46
C LYS A 674 -14.97 21.29 -55.14
N TYR A 675 -15.79 22.09 -54.47
CA TYR A 675 -16.46 21.70 -53.23
C TYR A 675 -17.85 22.33 -53.11
N VAL A 676 -18.65 21.81 -52.18
CA VAL A 676 -19.89 22.43 -51.70
C VAL A 676 -19.83 22.59 -50.17
N THR A 677 -20.71 23.40 -49.60
CA THR A 677 -20.84 23.48 -48.14
C THR A 677 -21.76 22.38 -47.63
N SER A 678 -21.53 21.93 -46.40
CA SER A 678 -22.42 21.00 -45.67
C SER A 678 -23.87 21.50 -45.65
N ILE A 679 -24.09 22.82 -45.64
CA ILE A 679 -25.42 23.45 -45.68
C ILE A 679 -26.12 23.15 -47.00
N ALA A 680 -25.43 23.35 -48.12
CA ALA A 680 -25.97 23.06 -49.45
C ALA A 680 -26.28 21.57 -49.61
N LEU A 681 -25.35 20.71 -49.18
CA LEU A 681 -25.50 19.26 -49.24
C LEU A 681 -26.64 18.78 -48.32
N CYS A 682 -26.73 19.32 -47.10
CA CYS A 682 -27.82 19.03 -46.17
C CYS A 682 -29.17 19.47 -46.73
N GLY A 683 -29.24 20.63 -47.38
CA GLY A 683 -30.45 21.11 -48.07
C GLY A 683 -30.92 20.13 -49.15
N PHE A 684 -30.01 19.58 -49.95
CA PHE A 684 -30.31 18.53 -50.92
C PHE A 684 -30.77 17.24 -50.25
N LEU A 685 -30.01 16.72 -49.29
CA LEU A 685 -30.31 15.44 -48.62
C LEU A 685 -31.64 15.49 -47.87
N LYS A 686 -32.03 16.64 -47.30
CA LYS A 686 -33.36 16.83 -46.68
C LYS A 686 -34.54 16.72 -47.64
N THR A 687 -34.31 16.79 -48.95
CA THR A 687 -35.36 16.50 -49.95
C THR A 687 -35.54 15.00 -50.21
N GLN A 688 -34.52 14.20 -49.86
CA GLN A 688 -34.46 12.75 -50.10
C GLN A 688 -34.76 11.94 -48.83
N PHE A 689 -34.45 12.50 -47.66
CA PHE A 689 -34.59 11.87 -46.34
C PHE A 689 -35.41 12.79 -45.39
N LYS A 690 -35.91 12.27 -44.27
CA LYS A 690 -36.82 13.02 -43.39
C LYS A 690 -36.12 14.24 -42.72
N PRO A 691 -36.77 15.43 -42.63
CA PRO A 691 -36.09 16.68 -42.24
C PRO A 691 -35.54 16.74 -40.81
N HIS A 692 -36.14 15.99 -39.88
CA HIS A 692 -35.82 16.02 -38.44
C HIS A 692 -34.59 15.20 -38.06
N GLU A 693 -34.05 14.44 -39.01
CA GLU A 693 -32.99 13.46 -38.76
C GLU A 693 -31.58 14.04 -39.04
N PHE A 694 -31.45 15.17 -39.77
CA PHE A 694 -30.15 15.64 -40.24
C PHE A 694 -29.82 17.06 -39.82
N SER A 695 -28.76 17.20 -39.04
CA SER A 695 -28.03 18.46 -38.90
C SER A 695 -26.95 18.54 -39.99
N ARG A 696 -26.55 19.77 -40.36
CA ARG A 696 -25.40 19.97 -41.27
C ARG A 696 -24.10 19.36 -40.74
N TYR A 697 -23.99 19.21 -39.41
CA TYR A 697 -22.86 18.59 -38.75
C TYR A 697 -22.90 17.07 -38.86
N VAL A 698 -24.08 16.47 -38.64
CA VAL A 698 -24.26 15.02 -38.81
C VAL A 698 -23.88 14.59 -40.23
N ILE A 699 -24.31 15.33 -41.26
CA ILE A 699 -23.90 15.04 -42.65
C ILE A 699 -22.38 15.13 -42.81
N TYR A 700 -21.74 16.15 -42.24
CA TYR A 700 -20.29 16.26 -42.27
C TYR A 700 -19.63 15.05 -41.57
N GLY A 701 -20.10 14.69 -40.37
CA GLY A 701 -19.59 13.57 -39.58
C GLY A 701 -19.73 12.22 -40.28
N LEU A 702 -20.86 11.97 -40.97
CA LEU A 702 -21.08 10.72 -41.71
C LEU A 702 -20.20 10.56 -42.96
N LEU A 703 -19.67 11.66 -43.49
CA LEU A 703 -18.86 11.65 -44.71
C LEU A 703 -17.35 11.77 -44.43
N GLN A 704 -16.95 12.15 -43.22
CA GLN A 704 -15.55 12.51 -42.91
C GLN A 704 -14.57 11.33 -42.99
N ASP A 705 -15.06 10.10 -42.82
CA ASP A 705 -14.34 8.84 -42.74
C ASP A 705 -14.56 7.94 -43.98
N ASP A 706 -15.20 8.46 -45.03
CA ASP A 706 -15.39 7.77 -46.30
C ASP A 706 -14.42 8.34 -47.34
N ASP A 707 -13.49 7.49 -47.82
CA ASP A 707 -12.38 7.85 -48.72
C ASP A 707 -12.81 8.57 -50.01
N ARG A 708 -14.08 8.44 -50.42
CA ARG A 708 -14.63 9.13 -51.60
C ARG A 708 -14.73 10.64 -51.40
N PHE A 709 -14.76 11.11 -50.15
CA PHE A 709 -14.97 12.51 -49.80
C PHE A 709 -13.75 13.10 -49.12
N TYR A 710 -13.47 14.36 -49.45
CA TYR A 710 -12.57 15.20 -48.69
C TYR A 710 -13.39 16.24 -47.92
N CYS A 711 -13.37 16.13 -46.60
CA CYS A 711 -14.15 16.95 -45.68
C CYS A 711 -13.26 17.94 -44.94
N HIS A 712 -13.31 19.22 -45.32
CA HIS A 712 -12.52 20.26 -44.66
C HIS A 712 -13.34 21.05 -43.61
N ARG A 713 -12.81 21.14 -42.39
CA ARG A 713 -13.51 21.74 -41.24
C ARG A 713 -13.85 23.21 -41.44
N TYR A 714 -12.91 24.01 -41.96
CA TYR A 714 -13.14 25.44 -42.15
C TYR A 714 -14.13 25.69 -43.30
N GLY A 715 -15.27 26.28 -42.96
CA GLY A 715 -16.39 26.48 -43.87
C GLY A 715 -17.22 25.23 -44.17
N GLN A 716 -16.96 24.11 -43.48
CA GLN A 716 -17.64 22.82 -43.65
C GLN A 716 -17.72 22.40 -45.13
N LYS A 717 -16.57 22.46 -45.81
CA LYS A 717 -16.45 22.20 -47.24
C LYS A 717 -16.35 20.70 -47.47
N ILE A 718 -17.15 20.18 -48.38
CA ILE A 718 -17.22 18.77 -48.73
C ILE A 718 -17.05 18.68 -50.25
N GLY A 719 -16.07 17.92 -50.70
CA GLY A 719 -15.80 17.67 -52.11
C GLY A 719 -15.44 16.21 -52.34
N LEU A 720 -15.33 15.81 -53.61
CA LEU A 720 -14.84 14.48 -53.96
C LEU A 720 -13.32 14.46 -53.79
N SER A 721 -12.76 13.43 -53.15
CA SER A 721 -11.31 13.31 -52.92
C SER A 721 -10.49 13.32 -54.23
N SER A 722 -11.11 12.96 -55.35
CA SER A 722 -10.51 13.00 -56.69
C SER A 722 -10.36 14.41 -57.28
N ASN A 723 -11.07 15.41 -56.75
CA ASN A 723 -11.16 16.77 -57.30
C ASN A 723 -11.00 17.88 -56.24
N PHE A 724 -10.91 17.51 -54.96
CA PHE A 724 -10.78 18.42 -53.85
C PHE A 724 -9.80 17.86 -52.82
N SER A 725 -8.74 18.62 -52.59
CA SER A 725 -7.66 18.29 -51.66
C SER A 725 -7.37 19.47 -50.73
N GLY A 726 -6.44 19.28 -49.79
CA GLY A 726 -5.94 20.36 -48.92
C GLY A 726 -5.28 21.50 -49.70
N GLU A 727 -4.74 21.22 -50.89
CA GLU A 727 -4.10 22.23 -51.75
C GLU A 727 -5.12 23.13 -52.48
N ASP A 728 -6.36 22.64 -52.64
CA ASP A 728 -7.46 23.37 -53.29
C ASP A 728 -8.16 24.37 -52.37
N LEU A 729 -7.77 24.41 -51.10
CA LEU A 729 -8.19 25.44 -50.17
C LEU A 729 -7.47 26.73 -50.55
N VAL A 730 -8.14 27.56 -51.36
CA VAL A 730 -7.76 28.97 -51.56
C VAL A 730 -7.43 29.56 -50.20
N ALA A 731 -6.14 29.92 -50.01
CA ALA A 731 -5.62 30.39 -48.74
C ALA A 731 -6.53 31.51 -48.25
N ALA A 732 -7.06 31.42 -47.04
CA ALA A 732 -7.86 32.49 -46.44
C ALA A 732 -7.16 33.85 -46.60
N CYS A 733 -5.82 33.86 -46.58
CA CYS A 733 -4.95 34.97 -46.95
C CYS A 733 -5.25 35.65 -48.30
N GLU A 734 -5.40 34.91 -49.40
CA GLU A 734 -5.66 35.50 -50.73
C GLU A 734 -7.04 36.16 -50.79
N MET A 735 -8.03 35.52 -50.16
CA MET A 735 -9.37 36.06 -50.01
C MET A 735 -9.36 37.37 -49.21
N LEU A 736 -8.66 37.39 -48.07
CA LEU A 736 -8.53 38.57 -47.21
C LEU A 736 -7.82 39.72 -47.94
N VAL A 737 -6.71 39.43 -48.64
CA VAL A 737 -6.00 40.40 -49.48
C VAL A 737 -6.91 40.93 -50.59
N GLY A 738 -7.68 40.05 -51.23
CA GLY A 738 -8.66 40.44 -52.26
C GLY A 738 -9.75 41.36 -51.72
N PHE A 739 -10.26 41.11 -50.52
CA PHE A 739 -11.25 41.98 -49.87
C PHE A 739 -10.66 43.36 -49.57
N LEU A 740 -9.46 43.42 -49.00
CA LEU A 740 -8.81 44.68 -48.67
C LEU A 740 -8.44 45.47 -49.93
N ASN A 741 -7.98 44.82 -51.00
CA ASN A 741 -7.72 45.48 -52.28
C ASN A 741 -8.99 46.05 -52.92
N ARG A 742 -10.12 45.34 -52.80
CA ARG A 742 -11.37 45.73 -53.47
C ARG A 742 -12.16 46.79 -52.71
N PHE A 743 -12.21 46.68 -51.38
CA PHE A 743 -13.08 47.51 -50.54
C PHE A 743 -12.30 48.52 -49.68
N GLY A 744 -10.97 48.53 -49.77
CA GLY A 744 -10.12 49.35 -48.92
C GLY A 744 -9.92 48.74 -47.52
N PRO A 745 -9.47 49.53 -46.54
CA PRO A 745 -9.35 49.07 -45.16
C PRO A 745 -10.69 48.64 -44.57
N LEU A 746 -10.73 47.45 -43.96
CA LEU A 746 -11.95 46.87 -43.41
C LEU A 746 -11.80 46.54 -41.92
N SER A 747 -12.89 46.70 -41.19
CA SER A 747 -12.97 46.21 -39.80
C SER A 747 -13.12 44.70 -39.74
N LEU A 748 -12.72 44.06 -38.63
CA LEU A 748 -12.89 42.62 -38.44
C LEU A 748 -14.32 42.14 -38.74
N ARG A 749 -15.33 42.89 -38.30
CA ARG A 749 -16.74 42.59 -38.54
C ARG A 749 -17.12 42.66 -40.02
N GLN A 750 -16.59 43.63 -40.76
CA GLN A 750 -16.84 43.73 -42.20
C GLN A 750 -16.14 42.59 -42.96
N ILE A 751 -14.91 42.26 -42.58
CA ILE A 751 -14.17 41.12 -43.11
C ILE A 751 -14.96 39.82 -42.86
N GLN A 752 -15.50 39.65 -41.64
CA GLN A 752 -16.34 38.50 -41.30
C GLN A 752 -17.62 38.44 -42.13
N ILE A 753 -18.32 39.55 -42.33
CA ILE A 753 -19.53 39.62 -43.17
C ILE A 753 -19.21 39.19 -44.60
N GLU A 754 -18.11 39.66 -45.18
CA GLU A 754 -17.70 39.29 -46.54
C GLU A 754 -17.21 37.84 -46.62
N ALA A 755 -16.41 37.37 -45.66
CA ALA A 755 -15.95 35.98 -45.58
C ALA A 755 -17.13 35.01 -45.43
N ASN A 756 -18.15 35.39 -44.64
CA ASN A 756 -19.31 34.56 -44.37
C ASN A 756 -20.22 34.32 -45.58
N LYS A 757 -20.04 35.09 -46.66
CA LYS A 757 -20.69 34.80 -47.96
C LYS A 757 -20.12 33.55 -48.64
N TYR A 758 -18.92 33.13 -48.25
CA TYR A 758 -18.18 32.02 -48.88
C TYR A 758 -17.98 30.80 -47.97
N GLY A 759 -18.29 30.90 -46.67
CA GLY A 759 -18.22 29.80 -45.69
C GLY A 759 -18.48 30.28 -44.26
N ASP A 760 -18.67 29.40 -43.27
CA ASP A 760 -18.84 29.79 -41.86
C ASP A 760 -17.47 30.11 -41.22
N TYR A 761 -16.98 31.36 -41.35
CA TYR A 761 -15.70 31.82 -40.83
C TYR A 761 -15.87 32.49 -39.45
N HIS A 762 -15.24 31.91 -38.43
CA HIS A 762 -15.22 32.47 -37.09
C HIS A 762 -14.24 33.65 -36.99
N ASP A 763 -14.53 34.61 -36.11
CA ASP A 763 -13.69 35.78 -35.90
C ASP A 763 -12.25 35.43 -35.56
N GLN A 764 -12.04 34.44 -34.68
CA GLN A 764 -10.69 33.97 -34.32
C GLN A 764 -9.92 33.42 -35.52
N THR A 765 -10.59 32.74 -36.46
CA THR A 765 -9.93 32.24 -37.68
C THR A 765 -9.46 33.42 -38.52
N ILE A 766 -10.31 34.42 -38.71
CA ILE A 766 -9.98 35.62 -39.46
C ILE A 766 -8.84 36.39 -38.78
N VAL A 767 -8.91 36.60 -37.46
CA VAL A 767 -7.85 37.27 -36.68
C VAL A 767 -6.52 36.53 -36.80
N THR A 768 -6.53 35.19 -36.71
CA THR A 768 -5.31 34.37 -36.81
C THR A 768 -4.66 34.52 -38.19
N GLU A 769 -5.46 34.51 -39.25
CA GLU A 769 -4.96 34.65 -40.62
C GLU A 769 -4.50 36.09 -40.93
N LEU A 770 -5.19 37.11 -40.41
CA LEU A 770 -4.74 38.51 -40.48
C LEU A 770 -3.43 38.75 -39.73
N ALA A 771 -3.22 38.06 -38.60
CA ALA A 771 -1.98 38.12 -37.83
C ALA A 771 -0.82 37.38 -38.51
N ARG A 772 -1.09 36.29 -39.24
CA ARG A 772 -0.07 35.52 -39.97
C ARG A 772 0.40 36.18 -41.25
N ASN A 773 -0.45 36.96 -41.90
CA ASN A 773 -0.13 37.54 -43.20
C ASN A 773 0.75 38.80 -43.06
N LYS A 774 2.01 38.71 -43.53
CA LYS A 774 2.98 39.82 -43.49
C LYS A 774 2.59 41.02 -44.36
N ASN A 775 1.71 40.85 -45.34
CA ASN A 775 1.28 41.93 -46.25
C ASN A 775 0.08 42.71 -45.71
N ILE A 776 -0.55 42.24 -44.64
CA ILE A 776 -1.68 42.90 -43.98
C ILE A 776 -1.16 43.51 -42.69
N VAL A 777 -1.61 44.71 -42.33
CA VAL A 777 -1.30 45.34 -41.04
C VAL A 777 -2.53 46.01 -40.45
N ARG A 778 -2.59 46.07 -39.13
CA ARG A 778 -3.61 46.81 -38.40
C ARG A 778 -3.37 48.31 -38.54
N LEU A 779 -4.30 49.04 -39.15
CA LEU A 779 -4.18 50.50 -39.31
C LEU A 779 -4.68 51.27 -38.08
N ASP A 780 -5.69 50.71 -37.39
CA ASP A 780 -6.29 51.27 -36.18
C ASP A 780 -7.00 50.14 -35.40
N ARG A 781 -7.61 50.45 -34.25
CA ARG A 781 -8.36 49.54 -33.39
C ARG A 781 -9.47 48.79 -34.16
N GLY A 782 -9.08 47.63 -34.67
CA GLY A 782 -9.94 46.67 -35.35
C GLY A 782 -10.04 46.88 -36.86
N LEU A 783 -9.27 47.82 -37.43
CA LEU A 783 -9.21 48.15 -38.85
C LEU A 783 -7.92 47.59 -39.47
N TYR A 784 -8.05 46.83 -40.56
CA TYR A 784 -6.92 46.19 -41.24
C TYR A 784 -6.76 46.72 -42.65
N GLY A 785 -5.52 46.82 -43.12
CA GLY A 785 -5.17 47.28 -44.46
C GLY A 785 -3.94 46.57 -45.03
N LEU A 786 -3.58 46.89 -46.27
CA LEU A 786 -2.47 46.26 -46.98
C LEU A 786 -1.24 47.16 -46.97
N ILE A 787 -0.07 46.57 -46.72
CA ILE A 787 1.22 47.23 -46.85
C ILE A 787 1.52 47.45 -48.34
N GLY A 788 2.00 48.64 -48.68
CA GLY A 788 2.24 49.07 -50.07
C GLY A 788 1.01 49.65 -50.78
N VAL A 789 -0.21 49.45 -50.25
CA VAL A 789 -1.45 50.01 -50.82
C VAL A 789 -2.10 51.02 -49.89
N HIS A 790 -2.32 50.66 -48.63
CA HIS A 790 -2.98 51.53 -47.63
C HIS A 790 -1.99 52.18 -46.66
N ILE A 791 -0.82 51.58 -46.47
CA ILE A 791 0.30 52.17 -45.76
C ILE A 791 1.59 51.96 -46.55
N ASP A 792 2.40 53.01 -46.60
CA ASP A 792 3.68 52.99 -47.30
C ASP A 792 4.69 52.06 -46.62
N LEU A 793 5.25 51.14 -47.40
CA LEU A 793 6.26 50.19 -46.94
C LEU A 793 7.56 50.91 -46.52
N GLU A 794 7.93 51.99 -47.23
CA GLU A 794 9.11 52.79 -46.90
C GLU A 794 9.04 53.31 -45.46
N ARG A 795 7.86 53.79 -45.07
CA ARG A 795 7.60 54.34 -43.74
C ARG A 795 7.77 53.29 -42.64
N LEU A 796 7.34 52.05 -42.87
CA LEU A 796 7.45 50.96 -41.91
C LEU A 796 8.91 50.50 -41.75
N ILE A 797 9.64 50.35 -42.85
CA ILE A 797 11.07 49.97 -42.84
C ILE A 797 11.90 51.01 -42.09
N ILE A 798 11.67 52.30 -42.33
CA ILE A 798 12.42 53.37 -41.65
C ILE A 798 12.10 53.38 -40.14
N ALA A 799 10.85 53.12 -39.76
CA ALA A 799 10.48 53.05 -38.35
C ALA A 799 11.10 51.84 -37.64
N GLU A 800 11.15 50.69 -38.31
CA GLU A 800 11.85 49.51 -37.84
C GLU A 800 13.35 49.78 -37.65
N PHE A 801 13.98 50.42 -38.64
CA PHE A 801 15.39 50.82 -38.56
C PHE A 801 15.69 51.68 -37.34
N ILE A 802 14.93 52.76 -37.14
CA ILE A 802 15.07 53.65 -35.98
C ILE A 802 14.93 52.83 -34.68
N SER A 803 13.98 51.89 -34.66
CA SER A 803 13.78 51.01 -33.50
C SER A 803 14.99 50.15 -33.21
N ILE A 804 15.56 49.51 -34.22
CA ILE A 804 16.78 48.69 -34.10
C ILE A 804 17.91 49.52 -33.51
N VAL A 805 18.16 50.72 -34.05
CA VAL A 805 19.25 51.60 -33.58
C VAL A 805 19.11 51.94 -32.09
N PHE A 806 17.90 52.24 -31.61
CA PHE A 806 17.67 52.55 -30.20
C PHE A 806 17.64 51.32 -29.28
N LEU A 807 17.34 50.14 -29.82
CA LEU A 807 17.27 48.89 -29.06
C LEU A 807 18.62 48.16 -28.95
N ILE A 808 19.63 48.47 -29.76
CA ILE A 808 21.00 47.89 -29.67
C ILE A 808 21.58 48.00 -28.26
N ASN A 809 21.29 49.09 -27.56
CA ASN A 809 21.90 49.38 -26.26
C ASN A 809 21.07 48.90 -25.07
N LYS A 810 19.73 49.04 -25.13
CA LYS A 810 18.81 48.57 -24.08
C LYS A 810 17.38 48.47 -24.62
N SER A 811 16.58 47.64 -23.96
CA SER A 811 15.12 47.56 -24.05
C SER A 811 14.45 48.94 -23.99
N ARG A 812 13.37 49.15 -24.76
CA ARG A 812 12.57 50.40 -24.72
C ARG A 812 11.08 50.12 -24.76
N THR A 813 10.30 51.06 -24.24
CA THR A 813 8.85 51.05 -24.42
C THR A 813 8.49 51.36 -25.88
N ILE A 814 7.35 50.84 -26.34
CA ILE A 814 6.82 51.16 -27.69
C ILE A 814 6.58 52.66 -27.85
N HIS A 815 6.11 53.35 -26.81
CA HIS A 815 5.90 54.81 -26.84
C HIS A 815 7.21 55.58 -27.07
N PHE A 816 8.29 55.21 -26.38
CA PHE A 816 9.59 55.82 -26.61
C PHE A 816 10.04 55.66 -28.07
N LEU A 817 9.89 54.45 -28.63
CA LEU A 817 10.28 54.19 -30.01
C LEU A 817 9.44 54.99 -31.01
N LEU A 818 8.13 55.11 -30.79
CA LEU A 818 7.26 55.94 -31.62
C LEU A 818 7.65 57.42 -31.59
N ASP A 819 8.03 57.95 -30.43
CA ASP A 819 8.50 59.33 -30.30
C ASP A 819 9.82 59.57 -31.05
N LYS A 820 10.73 58.60 -31.01
CA LYS A 820 11.96 58.66 -31.82
C LYS A 820 11.66 58.55 -33.31
N VAL A 821 10.81 57.62 -33.73
CA VAL A 821 10.36 57.50 -35.13
C VAL A 821 9.77 58.82 -35.64
N LYS A 822 8.92 59.47 -34.82
CA LYS A 822 8.35 60.79 -35.11
C LYS A 822 9.40 61.90 -35.20
N SER A 823 10.44 61.85 -34.37
CA SER A 823 11.53 62.85 -34.34
C SER A 823 12.48 62.76 -35.54
N TYR A 824 12.67 61.55 -36.09
CA TYR A 824 13.64 61.30 -37.17
C TYR A 824 13.01 61.15 -38.55
N TYR A 825 11.72 60.82 -38.66
CA TYR A 825 11.07 60.62 -39.96
C TYR A 825 9.61 61.12 -40.01
N LYS A 826 8.62 60.24 -39.82
CA LYS A 826 7.19 60.52 -39.86
C LYS A 826 6.52 59.71 -38.76
N SER A 827 5.46 60.25 -38.15
CA SER A 827 4.67 59.50 -37.15
C SER A 827 4.18 58.17 -37.70
N ILE A 828 3.84 57.19 -36.86
CA ILE A 828 3.11 55.98 -37.26
C ILE A 828 2.09 55.72 -36.15
N GLU A 829 0.91 55.23 -36.50
CA GLU A 829 -0.09 54.86 -35.50
C GLU A 829 0.40 53.70 -34.62
N TYR A 830 0.09 53.76 -33.34
CA TYR A 830 0.55 52.78 -32.35
C TYR A 830 0.25 51.34 -32.77
N GLU A 831 -1.00 51.09 -33.16
CA GLU A 831 -1.49 49.76 -33.56
C GLU A 831 -0.76 49.23 -34.80
N THR A 832 -0.46 50.10 -35.77
CA THR A 832 0.27 49.73 -36.98
C THR A 832 1.71 49.39 -36.68
N PHE A 833 2.35 50.20 -35.86
CA PHE A 833 3.74 50.00 -35.50
C PHE A 833 3.93 48.70 -34.71
N VAL A 834 3.07 48.44 -33.72
CA VAL A 834 3.12 47.19 -32.94
C VAL A 834 2.80 45.96 -33.78
N ASP A 835 1.74 45.99 -34.60
CA ASP A 835 1.36 44.85 -35.44
C ASP A 835 2.45 44.54 -36.49
N TYR A 836 3.07 45.56 -37.08
CA TYR A 836 4.18 45.38 -38.02
C TYR A 836 5.40 44.75 -37.34
N LEU A 837 5.84 45.28 -36.19
CA LEU A 837 7.01 44.73 -35.47
C LEU A 837 6.77 43.30 -34.97
N LYS A 838 5.57 42.97 -34.49
CA LYS A 838 5.21 41.60 -34.06
C LYS A 838 5.20 40.58 -35.21
N LYS A 839 5.06 41.03 -36.45
CA LYS A 839 5.09 40.18 -37.65
C LYS A 839 6.51 39.86 -38.11
N ASP A 840 7.50 40.62 -37.63
CA ASP A 840 8.93 40.38 -37.85
C ASP A 840 9.67 40.05 -36.54
N ASN A 841 9.15 39.03 -35.83
CA ASN A 841 9.69 38.56 -34.54
C ASN A 841 11.12 38.01 -34.61
N ASP A 842 11.74 37.86 -35.78
CA ASP A 842 13.11 37.36 -35.91
C ASP A 842 14.17 38.40 -35.49
N ILE A 843 13.75 39.66 -35.35
CA ILE A 843 14.62 40.81 -35.05
C ILE A 843 14.20 41.45 -33.71
N ILE A 844 12.93 41.85 -33.58
CA ILE A 844 12.42 42.55 -32.39
C ILE A 844 11.35 41.69 -31.71
N GLU A 845 11.52 41.41 -30.41
CA GLU A 845 10.49 40.81 -29.55
C GLU A 845 9.76 41.90 -28.77
N ILE A 846 8.43 41.83 -28.75
CA ILE A 846 7.57 42.73 -27.97
C ILE A 846 6.87 41.95 -26.85
N LYS A 847 7.13 42.32 -25.59
CA LYS A 847 6.49 41.80 -24.37
C LYS A 847 6.02 42.95 -23.48
N ASP A 848 4.75 42.95 -23.08
CA ASP A 848 4.18 43.91 -22.13
C ASP A 848 4.54 45.39 -22.43
N ASP A 849 4.40 45.79 -23.70
CA ASP A 849 4.75 47.12 -24.26
C ASP A 849 6.25 47.49 -24.27
N PHE A 850 7.14 46.54 -23.96
CA PHE A 850 8.58 46.67 -24.17
C PHE A 850 9.03 45.92 -25.42
N ALA A 851 9.88 46.57 -26.21
CA ALA A 851 10.58 45.98 -27.35
C ALA A 851 12.04 45.68 -26.99
N ASN A 852 12.53 44.54 -27.48
CA ASN A 852 13.89 44.03 -27.29
C ASN A 852 14.43 43.46 -28.59
N LEU A 853 15.74 43.52 -28.81
CA LEU A 853 16.38 42.77 -29.88
C LEU A 853 16.59 41.31 -29.47
N ASN A 854 16.18 40.38 -30.33
CA ASN A 854 16.38 38.94 -30.13
C ASN A 854 17.81 38.48 -30.43
N LYS A 855 18.55 39.28 -31.21
CA LYS A 855 19.94 39.01 -31.59
C LYS A 855 20.69 40.32 -31.78
N LEU A 856 22.02 40.28 -31.65
CA LEU A 856 22.86 41.41 -32.01
C LEU A 856 22.77 41.63 -33.51
N ILE A 857 22.56 42.89 -33.91
CA ILE A 857 22.40 43.29 -35.31
C ILE A 857 23.54 44.22 -35.66
N ASP A 858 24.24 43.89 -36.74
CA ASP A 858 25.13 44.83 -37.42
C ASP A 858 24.30 45.71 -38.36
N ILE A 859 24.37 47.03 -38.14
CA ILE A 859 23.50 48.02 -38.81
C ILE A 859 23.79 48.03 -40.32
N GLU A 860 25.05 47.97 -40.72
CA GLU A 860 25.46 48.02 -42.14
C GLU A 860 25.01 46.75 -42.90
N SER A 861 25.15 45.58 -42.27
CA SER A 861 24.59 44.33 -42.79
C SER A 861 23.07 44.42 -42.92
N TRP A 862 22.37 44.97 -41.92
CA TRP A 862 20.90 45.10 -41.97
C TRP A 862 20.44 46.04 -43.10
N ILE A 863 21.08 47.20 -43.26
CA ILE A 863 20.79 48.14 -44.35
C ILE A 863 20.98 47.45 -45.71
N SER A 864 22.08 46.71 -45.87
CA SER A 864 22.36 45.98 -47.11
C SER A 864 21.31 44.90 -47.40
N ASP A 865 20.88 44.14 -46.39
CA ASP A 865 19.85 43.12 -46.54
C ASP A 865 18.48 43.72 -46.88
N VAL A 866 18.14 44.89 -46.33
CA VAL A 866 16.88 45.59 -46.62
C VAL A 866 16.86 46.14 -48.04
N VAL A 867 17.96 46.74 -48.50
CA VAL A 867 18.11 47.22 -49.88
C VAL A 867 18.02 46.08 -50.89
N LEU A 868 18.57 44.90 -50.56
CA LEU A 868 18.45 43.70 -51.40
C LEU A 868 17.03 43.11 -51.40
N ARG A 869 16.31 43.19 -50.26
CA ARG A 869 14.96 42.62 -50.10
C ARG A 869 13.86 43.50 -50.71
N PHE A 870 14.02 44.82 -50.71
CA PHE A 870 12.98 45.75 -51.10
C PHE A 870 13.45 46.67 -52.23
N ASP A 871 12.72 46.69 -53.34
CA ASP A 871 12.98 47.55 -54.49
C ASP A 871 12.46 48.98 -54.23
N LEU A 872 13.09 49.68 -53.28
CA LEU A 872 12.74 51.04 -52.88
C LEU A 872 13.85 52.04 -53.28
N PRO A 873 13.57 52.98 -54.20
CA PRO A 873 14.54 53.98 -54.62
C PRO A 873 15.04 54.84 -53.45
N ASN A 874 16.35 55.02 -53.35
CA ASN A 874 17.01 55.89 -52.35
C ASN A 874 16.81 55.47 -50.88
N ILE A 875 16.34 54.25 -50.59
CA ILE A 875 16.14 53.81 -49.20
C ILE A 875 17.46 53.74 -48.43
N ARG A 876 18.56 53.31 -49.09
CA ARG A 876 19.91 53.30 -48.50
C ARG A 876 20.31 54.69 -48.02
N ASP A 877 20.26 55.69 -48.90
CA ASP A 877 20.66 57.06 -48.59
C ASP A 877 19.84 57.64 -47.42
N LYS A 878 18.54 57.31 -47.35
CA LYS A 878 17.66 57.72 -46.25
C LYS A 878 18.05 57.07 -44.92
N LEU A 879 18.29 55.75 -44.92
CA LEU A 879 18.67 55.01 -43.72
C LEU A 879 20.04 55.49 -43.20
N GLU A 880 21.02 55.65 -44.08
CA GLU A 880 22.35 56.17 -43.73
C GLU A 880 22.27 57.62 -43.21
N SER A 881 21.46 58.48 -43.84
CA SER A 881 21.23 59.84 -43.36
C SER A 881 20.59 59.87 -41.97
N ILE A 882 19.63 58.99 -41.70
CA ILE A 882 18.98 58.88 -40.38
C ILE A 882 19.98 58.35 -39.35
N ASN A 883 20.77 57.33 -39.70
CA ASN A 883 21.79 56.76 -38.82
C ASN A 883 22.81 57.82 -38.38
N ASN A 884 23.33 58.58 -39.35
CA ASN A 884 24.26 59.67 -39.10
C ASN A 884 23.64 60.73 -38.18
N LYS A 885 22.38 61.08 -38.40
CA LYS A 885 21.65 62.04 -37.55
C LYS A 885 21.50 61.53 -36.12
N ILE A 886 21.10 60.27 -35.92
CA ILE A 886 20.98 59.65 -34.59
C ILE A 886 22.34 59.61 -33.89
N HIS A 887 23.43 59.29 -34.60
CA HIS A 887 24.78 59.28 -34.03
C HIS A 887 25.27 60.68 -33.61
N VAL A 888 24.91 61.73 -34.36
CA VAL A 888 25.23 63.12 -34.00
C VAL A 888 24.43 63.56 -32.76
N ASP A 889 23.13 63.26 -32.72
CA ASP A 889 22.28 63.63 -31.59
C ASP A 889 22.70 62.91 -30.30
N ASN A 890 23.00 61.60 -30.38
CA ASN A 890 23.46 60.83 -29.22
C ASN A 890 24.84 61.29 -28.72
N LYS A 891 25.72 61.82 -29.58
CA LYS A 891 27.02 62.38 -29.14
C LYS A 891 26.86 63.65 -28.31
N ASN A 892 25.77 64.39 -28.47
CA ASN A 892 25.48 65.60 -27.70
C ASN A 892 24.83 65.29 -26.34
N ASP A 893 24.28 64.08 -26.15
CA ASP A 893 23.66 63.62 -24.88
C ASP A 893 24.63 62.84 -23.96
N ILE A 894 25.86 62.52 -24.40
CA ILE A 894 26.82 61.68 -23.65
C ILE A 894 27.51 62.43 -22.48
N ASP A 895 27.32 63.74 -22.34
CA ASP A 895 27.88 64.53 -21.21
C ASP A 895 27.03 64.48 -19.92
N SER A 896 25.90 63.77 -19.89
CA SER A 896 25.10 63.54 -18.67
C SER A 896 25.06 62.07 -18.25
N ASN A 897 26.21 61.49 -17.91
CA ASN A 897 26.34 60.11 -17.41
C ASN A 897 25.91 59.96 -15.93
N SER A 898 24.69 60.35 -15.59
CA SER A 898 24.02 59.91 -14.36
C SER A 898 22.52 59.71 -14.59
N ILE A 899 22.16 58.64 -15.31
CA ILE A 899 20.76 58.29 -15.55
C ILE A 899 20.39 57.12 -14.63
N GLY A 900 19.82 57.46 -13.47
CA GLY A 900 19.22 56.51 -12.54
C GLY A 900 17.79 56.12 -12.94
N SER A 901 17.19 55.22 -12.17
CA SER A 901 15.81 54.71 -12.25
C SER A 901 14.69 55.75 -12.46
N SER A 902 14.99 57.03 -12.34
CA SER A 902 14.12 58.17 -12.65
C SER A 902 13.67 58.24 -14.11
N GLU A 903 14.50 57.87 -15.10
CA GLU A 903 14.08 57.96 -16.51
C GLU A 903 13.09 56.88 -16.92
N ILE A 904 13.14 55.70 -16.30
CA ILE A 904 12.13 54.65 -16.52
C ILE A 904 10.77 55.13 -15.99
N ILE A 905 10.75 55.84 -14.86
CA ILE A 905 9.52 56.44 -14.29
C ILE A 905 8.97 57.55 -15.21
N LYS A 906 9.86 58.35 -15.85
CA LYS A 906 9.49 59.33 -16.87
C LYS A 906 8.97 58.69 -18.16
N GLU A 907 9.60 57.61 -18.63
CA GLU A 907 9.17 56.85 -19.81
C GLU A 907 7.80 56.17 -19.63
N ILE A 908 7.37 55.92 -18.38
CA ILE A 908 6.05 55.36 -18.05
C ILE A 908 4.98 56.46 -17.86
N GLY A 909 5.35 57.75 -17.90
CA GLY A 909 4.40 58.87 -17.87
C GLY A 909 3.88 59.25 -16.48
N PHE A 910 4.66 59.01 -15.42
CA PHE A 910 4.27 59.32 -14.02
C PHE A 910 4.64 60.75 -13.53
N ASP A 911 5.06 61.66 -14.42
CA ASP A 911 5.53 63.00 -14.02
C ASP A 911 4.41 63.99 -13.60
N ASP A 912 3.12 63.63 -13.76
CA ASP A 912 1.96 64.47 -13.42
C ASP A 912 1.22 64.05 -12.12
N PHE A 913 1.88 63.37 -11.18
CA PHE A 913 1.31 63.03 -9.85
C PHE A 913 2.06 63.64 -8.66
#